data_AF-A0A7I8XJZ4-F1
#
_entry.id   AF-A0A7I8XJZ4-F1
#
_cell.length_a   1.000
_cell.length_b   1.000
_cell.length_c   1.000
_cell.angle_alpha   90.00
_cell.angle_beta   90.00
_cell.angle_gamma   90.00
#
_symmetry.space_group_name_H-M   'P 1'
#
loop_
_entity.id
_entity.type
_entity.pdbx_description
1 polymer ?
#
loop_
_entity_poly.entity_id
_entity_poly.type
_entity_poly.pdbx_seq_one_letter_code
_entity_poly.pdbx_strand_id
1 'polypeptide(L)'
;MLTNLLILFLLALQACDGLKYLVYNPKFGRSHVLLMGKLADELANAGHEVVVLQTQMNSEFNFTGSSNKKVRVIEVEVPQKMDNLGAMHNIWKDDMDPGMLGALGEFFRDACINLYDKDDILTQLRDEKFDLGVGEWFDVCGLGLFKFIGVKRWITVFGGAADPFFMGVLGVPPSVSIVPGLFDATTERTFMIRLKDQFGYFFGKYKIFPTFQGTTAEAFKKFDKDVTFEELIAQSSFIWVNVDEFVDFPRPISHKYINIAGYGMKKAMAKTNKLDQKYQKIFDKAEKGVVYMSFGSVAESKLMPPKMKQAILEAFAQFPDVQFIWKYEKDEDNVAKGYSNVHTEKWLPQREILAHPRCLAFITHGGMNSITETTYAGIPTISIPLFGDQMRNAAMVEAKGTSKVLKKEQLLDKQAIVDTLKELIDNQEFKRRAVELSEIIKNKPGSPERRIVESAEFAARFDVQKHLDIMVYLIFYVVPQQRLRVWRTDAHFRLQFKSNRFDYAVNSPPAGYCDDAKVVVLIPSRASFGGLDARLAMRDTWLKKENIPPGFYYKFVIGLPQHESPARLRKFQRMLKEEQDEFNDLVIYDLPDTYHNLFLKTGVLMQWQQRFCPSAQYLIKADDDTVIDLKRMSKQLDEWFSADAKVDPKMVWGKVLSNSTVIRNKDDKWYLPTSKYDKEKYPKYTNGAIYILTTPAVQAILNVTHTSEDIFLEDVFFTGILRERANVSIVDVETFYPEYWFHNYCEENIPILAGLYGVSANSIPPLYRSLLSIDCSKLDGNSSGYVYVNRGS
;
A
#
# COMPACT_ATOMS: atom_id res chain seq x y z
N MET A 1 5.44 7.75 -55.61
CA MET A 1 6.68 7.42 -54.87
C MET A 1 6.85 8.28 -53.62
N LEU A 2 6.82 9.61 -53.75
CA LEU A 2 6.87 10.57 -52.62
C LEU A 2 5.76 10.37 -51.57
N THR A 3 4.52 10.09 -51.99
CA THR A 3 3.39 9.82 -51.10
C THR A 3 3.57 8.54 -50.29
N ASN A 4 4.10 7.48 -50.91
CA ASN A 4 4.39 6.22 -50.22
C ASN A 4 5.57 6.37 -49.24
N LEU A 5 6.57 7.18 -49.57
CA LEU A 5 7.67 7.54 -48.66
C LEU A 5 7.16 8.38 -47.49
N LEU A 6 6.21 9.30 -47.71
CA LEU A 6 5.60 10.11 -46.66
C LEU A 6 4.73 9.26 -45.72
N ILE A 7 3.96 8.30 -46.26
CA ILE A 7 3.16 7.36 -45.46
C ILE A 7 4.07 6.43 -44.66
N LEU A 8 5.15 5.91 -45.25
CA LEU A 8 6.16 5.12 -44.53
C LEU A 8 6.86 5.94 -43.45
N PHE A 9 7.14 7.23 -43.70
CA PHE A 9 7.73 8.15 -42.73
C PHE A 9 6.76 8.49 -41.59
N LEU A 10 5.47 8.71 -41.88
CA LEU A 10 4.44 8.96 -40.88
C LEU A 10 4.11 7.71 -40.05
N LEU A 11 4.13 6.52 -40.66
CA LEU A 11 4.02 5.24 -39.96
C LEU A 11 5.27 4.96 -39.10
N ALA A 12 6.45 5.36 -39.56
CA ALA A 12 7.68 5.30 -38.75
C ALA A 12 7.66 6.31 -37.59
N LEU A 13 7.05 7.48 -37.76
CA LEU A 13 6.86 8.47 -36.69
C LEU A 13 5.83 8.01 -35.64
N GLN A 14 4.80 7.24 -36.04
CA GLN A 14 3.88 6.60 -35.08
C GLN A 14 4.51 5.40 -34.34
N ALA A 15 5.62 4.86 -34.83
CA ALA A 15 6.31 3.72 -34.22
C ALA A 15 7.39 4.12 -33.18
N CYS A 16 7.67 5.42 -33.00
CA CYS A 16 8.64 5.93 -32.03
C CYS A 16 7.96 6.77 -30.94
N ASP A 17 7.20 6.10 -30.08
CA ASP A 17 6.68 6.72 -28.86
C ASP A 17 7.69 6.49 -27.73
N GLY A 18 8.72 7.33 -27.70
CA GLY A 18 9.81 7.25 -26.72
C GLY A 18 9.33 7.64 -25.33
N LEU A 19 8.96 6.63 -24.53
CA LEU A 19 8.61 6.80 -23.11
C LEU A 19 9.82 7.22 -22.27
N LYS A 20 9.54 7.84 -21.13
CA LYS A 20 10.55 8.36 -20.19
C LYS A 20 10.46 7.67 -18.83
N TYR A 21 11.53 6.98 -18.45
CA TYR A 21 11.60 6.17 -17.23
C TYR A 21 12.52 6.78 -16.18
N LEU A 22 12.10 6.72 -14.92
CA LEU A 22 12.96 6.99 -13.77
C LEU A 22 13.30 5.67 -13.07
N VAL A 23 14.58 5.32 -13.02
CA VAL A 23 15.09 4.15 -12.31
C VAL A 23 15.78 4.60 -11.03
N TYR A 24 15.27 4.17 -9.87
CA TYR A 24 15.94 4.40 -8.59
C TYR A 24 16.92 3.26 -8.32
N ASN A 25 18.22 3.58 -8.22
CA ASN A 25 19.31 2.61 -8.11
C ASN A 25 20.32 3.01 -7.01
N PRO A 26 20.00 2.79 -5.73
CA PRO A 26 20.87 3.14 -4.61
C PRO A 26 22.13 2.27 -4.59
N LYS A 27 23.31 2.88 -4.37
CA LYS A 27 24.61 2.19 -4.39
C LYS A 27 24.96 1.53 -3.05
N PHE A 28 24.11 0.66 -2.53
CA PHE A 28 24.37 -0.07 -1.27
C PHE A 28 25.00 -1.45 -1.50
N GLY A 29 24.81 -2.06 -2.66
CA GLY A 29 25.31 -3.41 -2.97
C GLY A 29 25.62 -3.60 -4.45
N ARG A 30 26.80 -4.13 -4.77
CA ARG A 30 27.26 -4.32 -6.16
C ARG A 30 26.28 -5.11 -7.04
N SER A 31 25.67 -6.16 -6.49
CA SER A 31 24.66 -6.98 -7.19
C SER A 31 23.41 -6.17 -7.57
N HIS A 32 22.93 -5.33 -6.66
CA HIS A 32 21.75 -4.48 -6.84
C HIS A 32 22.01 -3.37 -7.87
N VAL A 33 23.18 -2.72 -7.76
CA VAL A 33 23.61 -1.70 -8.72
C VAL A 33 23.67 -2.24 -10.15
N LEU A 34 24.24 -3.44 -10.32
CA LEU A 34 24.32 -4.12 -11.62
C LEU A 34 22.95 -4.59 -12.12
N LEU A 35 22.07 -5.05 -11.23
CA LEU A 35 20.71 -5.47 -11.58
C LEU A 35 19.94 -4.28 -12.17
N MET A 36 19.76 -3.23 -11.38
CA MET A 36 18.98 -2.06 -11.77
C MET A 36 19.61 -1.30 -12.94
N GLY A 37 20.94 -1.20 -12.98
CA GLY A 37 21.66 -0.57 -14.10
C GLY A 37 21.48 -1.30 -15.44
N LYS A 38 21.44 -2.64 -15.43
CA LYS A 38 21.13 -3.41 -16.65
C LYS A 38 19.67 -3.32 -17.05
N LEU A 39 18.74 -3.20 -16.10
CA LEU A 39 17.32 -2.96 -16.42
C LEU A 39 17.16 -1.62 -17.14
N ALA A 40 17.89 -0.59 -16.68
CA ALA A 40 17.98 0.70 -17.37
C ALA A 40 18.57 0.54 -18.79
N ASP A 41 19.60 -0.31 -18.97
CA ASP A 41 20.17 -0.60 -20.30
C ASP A 41 19.12 -1.21 -21.25
N GLU A 42 18.30 -2.16 -20.80
CA GLU A 42 17.27 -2.80 -21.65
C GLU A 42 16.20 -1.79 -22.08
N LEU A 43 15.73 -0.93 -21.18
CA LEU A 43 14.77 0.14 -21.51
C LEU A 43 15.38 1.15 -22.49
N ALA A 44 16.63 1.56 -22.29
CA ALA A 44 17.31 2.47 -23.19
C ALA A 44 17.64 1.84 -24.57
N ASN A 45 17.90 0.52 -24.61
CA ASN A 45 18.09 -0.23 -25.84
C ASN A 45 16.80 -0.33 -26.66
N ALA A 46 15.64 -0.37 -26.00
CA ALA A 46 14.32 -0.31 -26.63
C ALA A 46 13.96 1.07 -27.21
N GLY A 47 14.80 2.09 -27.00
CA GLY A 47 14.63 3.44 -27.58
C GLY A 47 13.99 4.46 -26.65
N HIS A 48 13.85 4.13 -25.36
CA HIS A 48 13.27 5.01 -24.36
C HIS A 48 14.30 5.95 -23.74
N GLU A 49 13.83 7.09 -23.21
CA GLU A 49 14.64 7.97 -22.36
C GLU A 49 14.69 7.38 -20.95
N VAL A 50 15.90 7.20 -20.40
CA VAL A 50 16.07 6.58 -19.09
C VAL A 50 16.98 7.45 -18.22
N VAL A 51 16.46 7.80 -17.05
CA VAL A 51 17.19 8.53 -16.00
C VAL A 51 17.37 7.59 -14.82
N VAL A 52 18.60 7.42 -14.37
CA VAL A 52 18.93 6.63 -13.18
C VAL A 52 19.30 7.59 -12.06
N LEU A 53 18.56 7.54 -10.95
CA LEU A 53 18.88 8.26 -9.73
C LEU A 53 19.67 7.34 -8.79
N GLN A 54 20.88 7.74 -8.41
CA GLN A 54 21.78 6.96 -7.57
C GLN A 54 22.14 7.70 -6.29
N THR A 55 21.76 7.15 -5.15
CA THR A 55 22.27 7.58 -3.85
C THR A 55 23.61 6.88 -3.57
N GLN A 56 24.66 7.64 -3.25
CA GLN A 56 26.03 7.13 -3.06
C GLN A 56 26.20 6.49 -1.68
N MET A 57 25.53 5.37 -1.43
CA MET A 57 25.51 4.75 -0.09
C MET A 57 26.79 4.01 0.28
N ASN A 58 27.62 3.60 -0.68
CA ASN A 58 28.85 2.85 -0.46
C ASN A 58 30.02 3.50 -1.23
N SER A 59 31.16 3.66 -0.56
CA SER A 59 32.33 4.36 -1.12
C SER A 59 33.12 3.51 -2.14
N GLU A 60 33.00 2.19 -2.10
CA GLU A 60 33.71 1.28 -3.01
C GLU A 60 33.06 1.17 -4.40
N PHE A 61 31.82 1.65 -4.57
CA PHE A 61 31.05 1.49 -5.80
C PHE A 61 31.09 2.74 -6.69
N ASN A 62 32.18 2.88 -7.44
CA ASN A 62 32.41 3.98 -8.39
C ASN A 62 31.83 3.74 -9.80
N PHE A 63 30.84 2.85 -9.94
CA PHE A 63 30.22 2.51 -11.22
C PHE A 63 28.70 2.68 -11.18
N THR A 64 28.09 2.90 -12.34
CA THR A 64 26.63 3.17 -12.44
C THR A 64 25.80 1.89 -12.54
N GLY A 65 26.43 0.80 -12.97
CA GLY A 65 25.78 -0.49 -13.27
C GLY A 65 25.23 -0.58 -14.69
N SER A 66 25.07 0.56 -15.37
CA SER A 66 24.65 0.68 -16.77
C SER A 66 25.88 0.78 -17.67
N SER A 67 25.81 0.10 -18.82
CA SER A 67 26.83 0.17 -19.89
C SER A 67 26.36 0.99 -21.09
N ASN A 68 25.10 1.42 -21.09
CA ASN A 68 24.49 2.17 -22.17
C ASN A 68 24.70 3.68 -22.00
N LYS A 69 25.43 4.30 -22.93
CA LYS A 69 25.72 5.74 -22.93
C LYS A 69 24.49 6.64 -23.07
N LYS A 70 23.33 6.10 -23.45
CA LYS A 70 22.06 6.83 -23.54
C LYS A 70 21.38 7.01 -22.18
N VAL A 71 21.79 6.25 -21.16
CA VAL A 71 21.25 6.37 -19.81
C VAL A 71 21.86 7.58 -19.13
N ARG A 72 21.01 8.51 -18.67
CA ARG A 72 21.45 9.66 -17.88
C ARG A 72 21.47 9.29 -16.40
N VAL A 73 22.55 9.64 -15.71
CA VAL A 73 22.71 9.33 -14.28
C VAL A 73 22.70 10.62 -13.48
N ILE A 74 21.90 10.66 -12.42
CA ILE A 74 21.87 11.72 -11.40
C ILE A 74 22.39 11.09 -10.11
N GLU A 75 23.48 11.63 -9.57
CA GLU A 75 24.09 11.13 -8.34
C GLU A 75 23.77 12.05 -7.16
N VAL A 76 23.41 11.45 -6.03
CA VAL A 76 23.10 12.14 -4.78
C VAL A 76 24.01 11.59 -3.68
N GLU A 77 24.80 12.47 -3.08
CA GLU A 77 25.64 12.12 -1.94
C GLU A 77 24.83 11.98 -0.65
N VAL A 78 25.12 10.94 0.13
CA VAL A 78 24.53 10.73 1.45
C VAL A 78 25.54 11.02 2.57
N PRO A 79 25.10 11.51 3.75
CA PRO A 79 26.01 11.97 4.81
C PRO A 79 26.84 10.85 5.44
N GLN A 80 26.26 9.65 5.56
CA GLN A 80 26.93 8.47 6.09
C GLN A 80 27.01 7.40 5.01
N LYS A 81 28.16 6.72 4.93
CA LYS A 81 28.36 5.57 4.04
C LYS A 81 28.11 4.28 4.82
N MET A 82 27.54 3.30 4.13
CA MET A 82 27.24 1.97 4.66
C MET A 82 28.49 1.25 5.18
N ASP A 83 29.66 1.56 4.63
CA ASP A 83 30.96 1.02 5.06
C ASP A 83 31.29 1.34 6.53
N ASN A 84 30.72 2.43 7.07
CA ASN A 84 30.92 2.85 8.46
C ASN A 84 29.95 2.17 9.43
N LEU A 85 28.92 1.49 8.93
CA LEU A 85 28.09 0.61 9.74
C LEU A 85 28.92 -0.64 10.00
N GLY A 86 29.67 -0.64 11.11
CA GLY A 86 30.43 -1.81 11.57
C GLY A 86 29.59 -3.09 11.69
N ALA A 87 28.28 -3.04 11.46
CA ALA A 87 27.27 -4.09 11.53
C ALA A 87 27.43 -5.28 10.57
N MET A 88 28.27 -5.24 9.54
CA MET A 88 28.60 -6.47 8.76
C MET A 88 29.72 -7.28 9.42
N HIS A 89 29.62 -7.49 10.75
CA HIS A 89 30.52 -8.38 11.48
C HIS A 89 30.55 -9.77 10.83
N ASN A 90 31.74 -10.37 10.85
CA ASN A 90 32.16 -11.53 10.08
C ASN A 90 31.04 -12.57 9.84
N ILE A 91 30.39 -12.50 8.67
CA ILE A 91 29.28 -13.39 8.24
C ILE A 91 29.65 -14.89 8.28
N TRP A 92 30.94 -15.22 8.38
CA TRP A 92 31.43 -16.58 8.56
C TRP A 92 31.29 -17.08 10.01
N LYS A 93 31.00 -16.18 10.95
CA LYS A 93 30.85 -16.47 12.39
C LYS A 93 29.42 -16.19 12.86
N ASP A 94 28.87 -15.04 12.51
CA ASP A 94 27.60 -14.56 13.05
C ASP A 94 26.48 -14.65 12.01
N ASP A 95 25.26 -14.97 12.46
CA ASP A 95 24.04 -14.93 11.62
C ASP A 95 23.41 -13.53 11.64
N MET A 96 22.61 -13.21 10.63
CA MET A 96 21.84 -11.95 10.64
C MET A 96 20.81 -11.96 11.77
N ASP A 97 20.88 -10.97 12.66
CA ASP A 97 19.91 -10.79 13.74
C ASP A 97 18.98 -9.58 13.51
N PRO A 98 17.87 -9.46 14.28
CA PRO A 98 16.94 -8.34 14.15
C PRO A 98 17.54 -6.96 14.45
N GLY A 99 18.56 -6.86 15.29
CA GLY A 99 19.24 -5.59 15.60
C GLY A 99 20.04 -5.08 14.40
N MET A 100 20.75 -5.98 13.71
CA MET A 100 21.46 -5.66 12.47
C MET A 100 20.50 -5.16 11.38
N LEU A 101 19.33 -5.81 11.25
CA LEU A 101 18.28 -5.38 10.31
C LEU A 101 17.66 -4.03 10.69
N GLY A 102 17.50 -3.75 11.97
CA GLY A 102 17.05 -2.44 12.46
C GLY A 102 18.02 -1.31 12.09
N ALA A 103 19.32 -1.53 12.31
CA ALA A 103 20.36 -0.57 11.94
C ALA A 103 20.40 -0.30 10.43
N LEU A 104 20.20 -1.33 9.61
CA LEU A 104 20.06 -1.15 8.16
C LEU A 104 18.81 -0.33 7.81
N GLY A 105 17.68 -0.57 8.48
CA GLY A 105 16.45 0.20 8.27
C GLY A 105 16.59 1.68 8.64
N GLU A 106 17.29 1.99 9.73
CA GLU A 106 17.62 3.37 10.12
C GLU A 106 18.53 4.05 9.09
N PHE A 107 19.54 3.33 8.58
CA PHE A 107 20.42 3.85 7.54
C PHE A 107 19.65 4.22 6.26
N PHE A 108 18.79 3.32 5.76
CA PHE A 108 17.98 3.60 4.57
C PHE A 108 16.99 4.74 4.82
N ARG A 109 16.38 4.81 6.01
CA ARG A 109 15.54 5.95 6.41
C ARG A 109 16.30 7.27 6.31
N ASP A 110 17.49 7.35 6.89
CA ASP A 110 18.26 8.59 6.97
C ASP A 110 18.80 9.01 5.59
N ALA A 111 19.23 8.05 4.78
CA ALA A 111 19.58 8.28 3.37
C ALA A 111 18.37 8.77 2.55
N CYS A 112 17.18 8.24 2.82
CA CYS A 112 15.95 8.65 2.17
C CYS A 112 15.53 10.07 2.57
N ILE A 113 15.60 10.41 3.87
CA ILE A 113 15.36 11.76 4.37
C ILE A 113 16.33 12.75 3.72
N ASN A 114 17.61 12.39 3.64
CA ASN A 114 18.61 13.23 2.99
C ASN A 114 18.28 13.53 1.53
N LEU A 115 17.83 12.53 0.77
CA LEU A 115 17.36 12.73 -0.61
C LEU A 115 16.14 13.68 -0.64
N TYR A 116 15.22 13.55 0.30
CA TYR A 116 14.02 14.38 0.39
C TYR A 116 14.27 15.80 0.91
N ASP A 117 15.47 16.10 1.40
CA ASP A 117 15.89 17.46 1.77
C ASP A 117 16.59 18.19 0.60
N LYS A 118 16.74 17.55 -0.57
CA LYS A 118 17.34 18.13 -1.79
C LYS A 118 16.27 18.72 -2.72
N ASP A 119 15.77 19.91 -2.39
CA ASP A 119 14.70 20.58 -3.15
C ASP A 119 15.06 20.80 -4.64
N ASP A 120 16.33 21.05 -4.95
CA ASP A 120 16.84 21.21 -6.31
C ASP A 120 16.68 19.93 -7.14
N ILE A 121 17.11 18.80 -6.58
CA ILE A 121 16.97 17.49 -7.22
C ILE A 121 15.50 17.08 -7.34
N LEU A 122 14.71 17.28 -6.28
CA LEU A 122 13.29 16.93 -6.29
C LEU A 122 12.49 17.78 -7.30
N THR A 123 12.82 19.06 -7.43
CA THR A 123 12.22 19.95 -8.44
C THR A 123 12.62 19.52 -9.84
N GLN A 124 13.91 19.26 -10.06
CA GLN A 124 14.39 18.71 -11.34
C GLN A 124 13.62 17.45 -11.72
N LEU A 125 13.50 16.47 -10.81
CA LEU A 125 12.81 15.21 -11.08
C LEU A 125 11.31 15.37 -11.36
N ARG A 126 10.63 16.34 -10.74
CA ARG A 126 9.22 16.66 -11.03
C ARG A 126 9.05 17.25 -12.43
N ASP A 127 9.94 18.17 -12.81
CA ASP A 127 9.86 18.89 -14.09
C ASP A 127 10.11 17.96 -15.29
N GLU A 128 10.80 16.84 -15.07
CA GLU A 128 11.10 15.82 -16.08
C GLU A 128 9.88 15.03 -16.55
N LYS A 129 8.79 14.99 -15.75
CA LYS A 129 7.50 14.33 -16.06
C LYS A 129 7.63 12.89 -16.58
N PHE A 130 8.19 12.01 -15.74
CA PHE A 130 8.37 10.60 -16.07
C PHE A 130 7.03 9.84 -16.26
N ASP A 131 7.00 8.94 -17.24
CA ASP A 131 5.86 8.07 -17.54
C ASP A 131 5.73 6.89 -16.57
N LEU A 132 6.88 6.36 -16.11
CA LEU A 132 6.94 5.21 -15.21
C LEU A 132 8.20 5.23 -14.33
N GLY A 133 8.03 4.92 -13.05
CA GLY A 133 9.12 4.67 -12.10
C GLY A 133 9.50 3.18 -12.04
N VAL A 134 10.78 2.88 -11.80
CA VAL A 134 11.27 1.52 -11.55
C VAL A 134 12.14 1.56 -10.29
N GLY A 135 11.70 0.91 -9.22
CA GLY A 135 12.37 0.93 -7.92
C GLY A 135 12.50 -0.46 -7.32
N GLU A 136 13.52 -0.68 -6.51
CA GLU A 136 13.75 -1.98 -5.87
C GLU A 136 13.06 -2.09 -4.52
N TRP A 137 12.55 -3.28 -4.21
CA TRP A 137 11.92 -3.62 -2.92
C TRP A 137 12.88 -3.50 -1.72
N PHE A 138 14.17 -3.77 -1.90
CA PHE A 138 15.12 -3.78 -0.77
C PHE A 138 15.29 -2.38 -0.14
N ASP A 139 15.14 -1.33 -0.93
CA ASP A 139 15.05 0.06 -0.45
C ASP A 139 13.77 0.71 -1.01
N VAL A 140 12.71 0.70 -0.18
CA VAL A 140 11.41 1.28 -0.54
C VAL A 140 11.43 2.79 -0.73
N CYS A 141 12.54 3.49 -0.44
CA CYS A 141 12.66 4.94 -0.65
C CYS A 141 12.28 5.34 -2.07
N GLY A 142 12.73 4.58 -3.08
CA GLY A 142 12.40 4.84 -4.49
C GLY A 142 10.90 4.83 -4.77
N LEU A 143 10.16 3.90 -4.15
CA LEU A 143 8.70 3.80 -4.33
C LEU A 143 7.99 5.01 -3.70
N GLY A 144 8.44 5.45 -2.53
CA GLY A 144 7.95 6.67 -1.89
C GLY A 144 8.27 7.93 -2.70
N LEU A 145 9.47 7.99 -3.28
CA LEU A 145 9.94 9.10 -4.11
C LEU A 145 9.02 9.27 -5.32
N PHE A 146 8.67 8.18 -6.01
CA PHE A 146 7.77 8.22 -7.17
C PHE A 146 6.44 8.88 -6.82
N LYS A 147 5.83 8.50 -5.70
CA LYS A 147 4.61 9.14 -5.19
C LYS A 147 4.84 10.63 -4.91
N PHE A 148 5.95 10.96 -4.26
CA PHE A 148 6.29 12.33 -3.85
C PHE A 148 6.56 13.30 -5.01
N ILE A 149 7.10 12.82 -6.13
CA ILE A 149 7.36 13.62 -7.33
C ILE A 149 6.22 13.53 -8.37
N GLY A 150 5.13 12.83 -8.07
CA GLY A 150 3.95 12.75 -8.93
C GLY A 150 4.03 11.74 -10.08
N VAL A 151 4.94 10.76 -10.00
CA VAL A 151 4.97 9.62 -10.94
C VAL A 151 3.77 8.73 -10.65
N LYS A 152 2.87 8.61 -11.63
CA LYS A 152 1.56 7.96 -11.44
C LYS A 152 1.65 6.45 -11.30
N ARG A 153 2.70 5.82 -11.84
CA ARG A 153 2.82 4.37 -12.00
C ARG A 153 4.26 3.95 -11.81
N TRP A 154 4.46 2.79 -11.20
CA TRP A 154 5.79 2.22 -11.06
C TRP A 154 5.79 0.69 -11.11
N ILE A 155 6.98 0.15 -11.35
CA ILE A 155 7.29 -1.26 -11.24
C ILE A 155 8.22 -1.45 -10.04
N THR A 156 7.89 -2.43 -9.20
CA THR A 156 8.78 -2.85 -8.11
C THR A 156 9.64 -4.02 -8.56
N VAL A 157 10.95 -3.92 -8.33
CA VAL A 157 11.94 -4.96 -8.66
C VAL A 157 12.30 -5.73 -7.41
N PHE A 158 12.45 -7.04 -7.55
CA PHE A 158 12.93 -7.93 -6.50
C PHE A 158 14.20 -8.63 -6.99
N GLY A 159 15.36 -8.33 -6.39
CA GLY A 159 16.66 -8.85 -6.81
C GLY A 159 16.91 -10.35 -6.61
N GLY A 160 15.99 -11.05 -5.95
CA GLY A 160 16.00 -12.49 -5.72
C GLY A 160 14.67 -13.18 -6.11
N ALA A 161 14.31 -14.23 -5.38
CA ALA A 161 12.98 -14.85 -5.47
C ALA A 161 12.05 -14.24 -4.41
N ALA A 162 10.80 -13.90 -4.79
CA ALA A 162 9.92 -13.22 -3.84
C ALA A 162 9.52 -14.12 -2.66
N ASP A 163 9.62 -13.59 -1.44
CA ASP A 163 9.25 -14.28 -0.19
C ASP A 163 7.71 -14.42 -0.02
N PRO A 164 7.20 -15.43 0.72
CA PRO A 164 5.77 -15.56 1.00
C PRO A 164 5.09 -14.32 1.63
N PHE A 165 5.79 -13.53 2.45
CA PHE A 165 5.31 -12.23 2.94
C PHE A 165 4.96 -11.30 1.79
N PHE A 166 5.88 -11.16 0.84
CA PHE A 166 5.71 -10.29 -0.31
C PHE A 166 4.55 -10.74 -1.20
N MET A 167 4.43 -12.05 -1.44
CA MET A 167 3.27 -12.60 -2.16
C MET A 167 1.96 -12.24 -1.45
N GLY A 168 1.95 -12.26 -0.12
CA GLY A 168 0.82 -11.81 0.70
C GLY A 168 0.47 -10.33 0.51
N VAL A 169 1.47 -9.45 0.32
CA VAL A 169 1.23 -8.02 0.02
C VAL A 169 0.54 -7.84 -1.35
N LEU A 170 0.85 -8.69 -2.33
CA LEU A 170 0.17 -8.71 -3.63
C LEU A 170 -1.21 -9.38 -3.61
N GLY A 171 -1.66 -9.81 -2.43
CA GLY A 171 -2.93 -10.52 -2.26
C GLY A 171 -2.92 -11.99 -2.66
N VAL A 172 -1.75 -12.55 -3.01
CA VAL A 172 -1.58 -13.98 -3.25
C VAL A 172 -1.43 -14.68 -1.89
N PRO A 173 -2.22 -15.72 -1.59
CA PRO A 173 -2.09 -16.45 -0.34
C PRO A 173 -0.64 -16.90 -0.10
N PRO A 174 -0.06 -16.63 1.08
CA PRO A 174 1.32 -16.99 1.39
C PRO A 174 1.47 -18.51 1.31
N SER A 175 2.26 -18.98 0.35
CA SER A 175 2.37 -20.40 0.00
C SER A 175 3.34 -21.17 0.90
N VAL A 176 3.37 -20.85 2.19
CA VAL A 176 4.32 -21.41 3.18
C VAL A 176 4.14 -22.90 3.46
N SER A 177 3.02 -23.49 3.02
CA SER A 177 2.81 -24.93 3.05
C SER A 177 3.55 -25.65 1.91
N ILE A 178 3.85 -24.97 0.81
CA ILE A 178 4.41 -25.54 -0.43
C ILE A 178 5.85 -25.06 -0.68
N VAL A 179 6.14 -23.79 -0.35
CA VAL A 179 7.43 -23.14 -0.60
C VAL A 179 8.09 -22.80 0.74
N PRO A 180 9.40 -23.04 0.90
CA PRO A 180 10.10 -22.67 2.12
C PRO A 180 10.19 -21.15 2.32
N GLY A 181 10.36 -20.72 3.58
CA GLY A 181 10.67 -19.32 3.92
C GLY A 181 12.09 -18.90 3.53
N LEU A 182 12.49 -17.67 3.87
CA LEU A 182 13.78 -17.10 3.46
C LEU A 182 15.00 -17.64 4.22
N PHE A 183 14.92 -17.78 5.55
CA PHE A 183 16.10 -17.88 6.44
C PHE A 183 16.49 -19.31 6.86
N ASP A 184 15.63 -20.31 6.69
CA ASP A 184 15.94 -21.72 7.00
C ASP A 184 15.26 -22.67 6.01
N ALA A 185 15.49 -22.41 4.73
CA ALA A 185 14.86 -23.16 3.66
C ALA A 185 15.46 -24.55 3.49
N THR A 186 14.59 -25.52 3.20
CA THR A 186 14.96 -26.91 2.91
C THR A 186 14.00 -27.49 1.86
N THR A 187 14.46 -28.52 1.14
CA THR A 187 13.62 -29.30 0.22
C THR A 187 12.62 -30.19 0.94
N GLU A 188 12.86 -30.53 2.21
CA GLU A 188 11.95 -31.35 3.01
C GLU A 188 10.66 -30.61 3.36
N ARG A 189 9.50 -31.27 3.23
CA ARG A 189 8.18 -30.67 3.49
C ARG A 189 7.36 -31.43 4.54
N THR A 190 8.02 -31.88 5.61
CA THR A 190 7.32 -32.51 6.75
C THR A 190 6.35 -31.54 7.43
N PHE A 191 5.45 -32.05 8.27
CA PHE A 191 4.53 -31.18 9.03
C PHE A 191 5.29 -30.16 9.90
N MET A 192 6.34 -30.60 10.60
CA MET A 192 7.11 -29.73 11.50
C MET A 192 7.84 -28.61 10.76
N ILE A 193 8.38 -28.89 9.58
CA ILE A 193 9.04 -27.87 8.74
C ILE A 193 8.02 -26.84 8.26
N ARG A 194 6.85 -27.30 7.77
CA ARG A 194 5.77 -26.39 7.34
C ARG A 194 5.26 -25.53 8.49
N LEU A 195 5.18 -26.09 9.70
CA LEU A 195 4.81 -25.34 10.89
C LEU A 195 5.86 -24.28 11.25
N LYS A 196 7.15 -24.63 11.15
CA LYS A 196 8.26 -23.69 11.32
C LYS A 196 8.22 -22.56 10.29
N ASP A 197 8.00 -22.87 9.02
CA ASP A 197 7.83 -21.87 7.94
C ASP A 197 6.66 -20.93 8.22
N GLN A 198 5.54 -21.46 8.73
CA GLN A 198 4.38 -20.66 9.11
C GLN A 198 4.71 -19.68 10.24
N PHE A 199 5.45 -20.12 11.26
CA PHE A 199 5.95 -19.23 12.32
C PHE A 199 6.95 -18.20 11.77
N GLY A 200 7.86 -18.63 10.90
CA GLY A 200 8.82 -17.76 10.23
C GLY A 200 8.13 -16.67 9.41
N TYR A 201 7.06 -16.99 8.70
CA TYR A 201 6.24 -16.00 7.98
C TYR A 201 5.60 -14.98 8.92
N PHE A 202 5.00 -15.41 10.03
CA PHE A 202 4.41 -14.47 10.98
C PHE A 202 5.46 -13.61 11.68
N PHE A 203 6.60 -14.20 12.02
CA PHE A 203 7.74 -13.47 12.59
C PHE A 203 8.29 -12.44 11.58
N GLY A 204 8.44 -12.83 10.31
CA GLY A 204 8.79 -11.95 9.22
C GLY A 204 7.83 -10.76 9.12
N LYS A 205 6.53 -11.07 9.00
CA LYS A 205 5.44 -10.10 8.84
C LYS A 205 5.33 -9.10 9.98
N TYR A 206 5.43 -9.56 11.23
CA TYR A 206 5.13 -8.71 12.40
C TYR A 206 6.37 -8.17 13.11
N LYS A 207 7.58 -8.65 12.77
CA LYS A 207 8.85 -8.19 13.37
C LYS A 207 9.87 -7.75 12.33
N ILE A 208 10.33 -8.67 11.47
CA ILE A 208 11.46 -8.40 10.55
C ILE A 208 11.15 -7.24 9.59
N PHE A 209 10.07 -7.34 8.80
CA PHE A 209 9.76 -6.32 7.80
C PHE A 209 9.37 -4.96 8.41
N PRO A 210 8.58 -4.89 9.50
CA PRO A 210 8.37 -3.63 10.20
C PRO A 210 9.66 -2.98 10.74
N THR A 211 10.59 -3.76 11.31
CA THR A 211 11.86 -3.23 11.83
C THR A 211 12.81 -2.74 10.73
N PHE A 212 12.73 -3.32 9.54
CA PHE A 212 13.59 -2.95 8.42
C PHE A 212 12.92 -1.94 7.46
N GLN A 213 11.91 -2.39 6.72
CA GLN A 213 11.18 -1.59 5.72
C GLN A 213 10.22 -0.60 6.37
N GLY A 214 9.59 -0.96 7.49
CA GLY A 214 8.75 -0.04 8.25
C GLY A 214 9.53 1.17 8.78
N THR A 215 10.73 0.95 9.29
CA THR A 215 11.66 2.03 9.70
C THR A 215 12.05 2.92 8.53
N THR A 216 12.39 2.32 7.36
CA THR A 216 12.69 3.08 6.14
C THR A 216 11.48 3.95 5.72
N ALA A 217 10.27 3.38 5.79
CA ALA A 217 9.03 4.06 5.43
C ALA A 217 8.65 5.21 6.36
N GLU A 218 9.28 5.37 7.52
CA GLU A 218 9.09 6.55 8.36
C GLU A 218 9.52 7.84 7.68
N ALA A 219 10.46 7.76 6.72
CA ALA A 219 10.83 8.89 5.87
C ALA A 219 9.62 9.46 5.10
N PHE A 220 8.58 8.64 4.84
CA PHE A 220 7.39 9.06 4.10
C PHE A 220 6.42 9.89 4.93
N LYS A 221 6.43 9.71 6.26
CA LYS A 221 5.53 10.42 7.19
C LYS A 221 5.69 11.95 7.13
N LYS A 222 6.83 12.44 6.61
CA LYS A 222 7.09 13.88 6.37
C LYS A 222 6.08 14.49 5.39
N PHE A 223 5.54 13.70 4.44
CA PHE A 223 4.63 14.20 3.40
C PHE A 223 3.32 13.40 3.28
N ASP A 224 3.31 12.14 3.69
CA ASP A 224 2.11 11.31 3.75
C ASP A 224 2.17 10.42 5.00
N LYS A 225 1.42 10.81 6.04
CA LYS A 225 1.42 10.14 7.35
C LYS A 225 0.77 8.76 7.33
N ASP A 226 -0.04 8.48 6.31
CA ASP A 226 -0.83 7.25 6.22
C ASP A 226 -0.19 6.19 5.32
N VAL A 227 0.80 6.56 4.50
CA VAL A 227 1.48 5.63 3.59
C VAL A 227 2.28 4.59 4.36
N THR A 228 2.06 3.33 3.99
CA THR A 228 2.90 2.21 4.42
C THR A 228 3.69 1.65 3.24
N PHE A 229 4.80 0.95 3.53
CA PHE A 229 5.58 0.32 2.46
C PHE A 229 4.77 -0.77 1.73
N GLU A 230 3.89 -1.50 2.43
CA GLU A 230 3.03 -2.51 1.82
C GLU A 230 2.09 -1.90 0.78
N GLU A 231 1.55 -0.72 1.08
CA GLU A 231 0.69 0.01 0.15
C GLU A 231 1.46 0.40 -1.13
N LEU A 232 2.69 0.91 -0.99
CA LEU A 232 3.53 1.28 -2.13
C LEU A 232 3.86 0.08 -3.03
N ILE A 233 4.15 -1.09 -2.44
CA ILE A 233 4.32 -2.32 -3.23
C ILE A 233 3.01 -2.69 -3.91
N ALA A 234 1.90 -2.72 -3.17
CA ALA A 234 0.61 -3.15 -3.68
C ALA A 234 0.17 -2.28 -4.87
N GLN A 235 0.51 -0.98 -4.86
CA GLN A 235 0.23 -0.03 -5.93
C GLN A 235 1.10 -0.20 -7.19
N SER A 236 2.14 -1.04 -7.16
CA SER A 236 2.97 -1.30 -8.35
C SER A 236 2.13 -1.85 -9.49
N SER A 237 2.40 -1.44 -10.73
CA SER A 237 1.71 -1.98 -11.92
C SER A 237 2.09 -3.43 -12.17
N PHE A 238 3.40 -3.72 -12.14
CA PHE A 238 3.95 -5.07 -12.18
C PHE A 238 5.07 -5.20 -11.14
N ILE A 239 5.40 -6.44 -10.83
CA ILE A 239 6.56 -6.82 -10.04
C ILE A 239 7.52 -7.60 -10.93
N TRP A 240 8.73 -7.09 -11.07
CA TRP A 240 9.81 -7.81 -11.72
C TRP A 240 10.60 -8.62 -10.71
N VAL A 241 10.66 -9.93 -10.90
CA VAL A 241 11.34 -10.84 -9.97
C VAL A 241 12.51 -11.50 -10.68
N ASN A 242 13.70 -11.32 -10.11
CA ASN A 242 14.95 -11.89 -10.61
C ASN A 242 15.12 -13.36 -10.21
N VAL A 243 14.11 -14.18 -10.53
CA VAL A 243 14.19 -15.64 -10.48
C VAL A 243 13.61 -16.23 -11.75
N ASP A 244 14.18 -17.32 -12.25
CA ASP A 244 13.64 -18.05 -13.39
C ASP A 244 12.51 -18.98 -12.93
N GLU A 245 11.38 -18.97 -13.64
CA GLU A 245 10.20 -19.75 -13.29
C GLU A 245 10.41 -21.27 -13.31
N PHE A 246 11.38 -21.78 -14.08
CA PHE A 246 11.72 -23.20 -14.11
C PHE A 246 12.71 -23.59 -13.03
N VAL A 247 13.43 -22.60 -12.47
CA VAL A 247 14.34 -22.79 -11.35
C VAL A 247 13.58 -22.65 -10.02
N ASP A 248 12.64 -21.70 -9.90
CA ASP A 248 11.89 -21.48 -8.66
C ASP A 248 11.02 -22.68 -8.25
N PHE A 249 10.57 -22.64 -7.00
CA PHE A 249 9.56 -23.55 -6.50
C PHE A 249 8.20 -23.26 -7.18
N PRO A 250 7.46 -24.30 -7.61
CA PRO A 250 6.14 -24.10 -8.19
C PRO A 250 5.18 -23.55 -7.12
N ARG A 251 4.49 -22.46 -7.44
CA ARG A 251 3.53 -21.80 -6.54
C ARG A 251 2.47 -20.99 -7.30
N PRO A 252 1.31 -20.71 -6.67
CA PRO A 252 0.39 -19.70 -7.15
C PRO A 252 1.07 -18.32 -7.23
N ILE A 253 0.85 -17.60 -8.33
CA ILE A 253 1.35 -16.23 -8.54
C ILE A 253 0.23 -15.34 -9.09
N SER A 254 0.37 -14.03 -8.91
CA SER A 254 -0.50 -13.03 -9.56
C SER A 254 -0.01 -12.76 -10.99
N HIS A 255 -0.90 -12.32 -11.89
CA HIS A 255 -0.50 -11.79 -13.20
C HIS A 255 0.39 -10.54 -13.11
N LYS A 256 0.46 -9.90 -11.93
CA LYS A 256 1.44 -8.83 -11.66
C LYS A 256 2.88 -9.34 -11.57
N TYR A 257 3.07 -10.62 -11.32
CA TYR A 257 4.38 -11.25 -11.07
C TYR A 257 5.03 -11.63 -12.40
N ILE A 258 6.16 -10.98 -12.73
CA ILE A 258 6.88 -11.21 -13.98
C ILE A 258 8.31 -11.67 -13.67
N ASN A 259 8.62 -12.90 -14.06
CA ASN A 259 9.97 -13.46 -13.99
C ASN A 259 10.86 -12.79 -15.06
N ILE A 260 11.94 -12.14 -14.60
CA ILE A 260 12.88 -11.43 -15.46
C ILE A 260 14.32 -11.95 -15.36
N ALA A 261 14.58 -13.03 -14.59
CA ALA A 261 15.94 -13.56 -14.46
C ALA A 261 16.55 -13.96 -15.81
N GLY A 262 17.87 -13.79 -15.90
CA GLY A 262 18.63 -14.19 -17.08
C GLY A 262 18.66 -13.16 -18.21
N TYR A 263 18.06 -11.98 -18.02
CA TYR A 263 18.17 -10.88 -18.98
C TYR A 263 19.64 -10.47 -19.22
N GLY A 264 19.99 -10.31 -20.49
CA GLY A 264 21.36 -10.03 -20.93
C GLY A 264 22.32 -11.24 -20.89
N MET A 265 21.90 -12.39 -20.34
CA MET A 265 22.79 -13.56 -20.19
C MET A 265 23.18 -14.17 -21.53
N LYS A 266 22.24 -14.27 -22.49
CA LYS A 266 22.53 -14.78 -23.84
C LYS A 266 23.65 -14.00 -24.51
N LYS A 267 23.57 -12.67 -24.47
CA LYS A 267 24.57 -11.77 -25.05
C LYS A 267 25.89 -11.83 -24.28
N ALA A 268 25.84 -11.88 -22.95
CA ALA A 268 27.03 -11.97 -22.12
C ALA A 268 27.79 -13.28 -22.40
N MET A 269 27.11 -14.43 -22.36
CA MET A 269 27.69 -15.77 -22.58
C MET A 269 28.06 -16.03 -24.05
N ALA A 270 27.48 -15.33 -25.02
CA ALA A 270 27.95 -15.41 -26.41
C ALA A 270 29.28 -14.67 -26.63
N LYS A 271 29.56 -13.63 -25.82
CA LYS A 271 30.81 -12.86 -25.88
C LYS A 271 31.98 -13.56 -25.19
N THR A 272 31.72 -14.57 -24.36
CA THR A 272 32.74 -15.27 -23.56
C THR A 272 33.54 -16.31 -24.33
N ASN A 273 33.49 -16.34 -25.67
CA ASN A 273 34.19 -17.31 -26.53
C ASN A 273 35.73 -17.28 -26.45
N LYS A 274 36.33 -16.40 -25.63
CA LYS A 274 37.76 -16.40 -25.34
C LYS A 274 37.99 -16.12 -23.87
N LEU A 275 38.26 -17.18 -23.10
CA LEU A 275 38.81 -17.08 -21.76
C LEU A 275 40.26 -16.58 -21.87
N ASP A 276 40.68 -15.66 -21.00
CA ASP A 276 42.06 -15.15 -21.03
C ASP A 276 43.07 -16.30 -20.93
N GLN A 277 44.19 -16.20 -21.66
CA GLN A 277 45.21 -17.25 -21.73
C GLN A 277 45.71 -17.70 -20.35
N LYS A 278 45.72 -16.78 -19.37
CA LYS A 278 46.07 -17.08 -17.97
C LYS A 278 45.19 -18.20 -17.39
N TYR A 279 43.87 -18.09 -17.55
CA TYR A 279 42.92 -19.08 -17.04
C TYR A 279 42.82 -20.30 -17.96
N GLN A 280 42.97 -20.12 -19.28
CA GLN A 280 43.01 -21.24 -20.22
C GLN A 280 44.10 -22.26 -19.83
N LYS A 281 45.28 -21.79 -19.42
CA LYS A 281 46.36 -22.66 -18.93
C LYS A 281 45.98 -23.51 -17.72
N ILE A 282 45.05 -23.06 -16.87
CA ILE A 282 44.56 -23.85 -15.74
C ILE A 282 43.67 -24.98 -16.25
N PHE A 283 42.78 -24.68 -17.20
CA PHE A 283 41.93 -25.68 -17.84
C PHE A 283 42.71 -26.71 -18.66
N ASP A 284 43.78 -26.29 -19.33
CA ASP A 284 44.65 -27.17 -20.12
C ASP A 284 45.44 -28.14 -19.23
N LYS A 285 45.79 -27.73 -18.00
CA LYS A 285 46.45 -28.58 -17.00
C LYS A 285 45.50 -29.55 -16.29
N ALA A 286 44.21 -29.25 -16.28
CA ALA A 286 43.25 -30.06 -15.56
C ALA A 286 42.95 -31.33 -16.36
N GLU A 287 43.31 -32.52 -15.87
CA GLU A 287 43.05 -33.79 -16.56
C GLU A 287 41.56 -34.13 -16.61
N LYS A 288 40.87 -34.01 -15.47
CA LYS A 288 39.42 -34.23 -15.35
C LYS A 288 38.62 -32.95 -15.64
N GLY A 289 39.09 -31.81 -15.13
CA GLY A 289 38.43 -30.52 -15.33
C GLY A 289 38.61 -29.57 -14.14
N VAL A 290 37.88 -28.46 -14.16
CA VAL A 290 38.04 -27.37 -13.18
C VAL A 290 36.81 -27.24 -12.30
N VAL A 291 37.01 -27.10 -11.00
CA VAL A 291 36.00 -26.65 -10.04
C VAL A 291 36.26 -25.19 -9.70
N TYR A 292 35.24 -24.36 -9.87
CA TYR A 292 35.30 -22.94 -9.52
C TYR A 292 34.69 -22.71 -8.13
N MET A 293 35.27 -21.82 -7.33
CA MET A 293 34.76 -21.46 -6.00
C MET A 293 34.74 -19.96 -5.78
N SER A 294 33.58 -19.44 -5.39
CA SER A 294 33.38 -18.02 -5.06
C SER A 294 32.17 -17.80 -4.16
N PHE A 295 32.38 -17.04 -3.09
CA PHE A 295 31.33 -16.64 -2.15
C PHE A 295 30.75 -15.24 -2.43
N GLY A 296 31.08 -14.64 -3.59
CA GLY A 296 30.54 -13.34 -3.99
C GLY A 296 31.41 -12.15 -3.55
N SER A 297 30.83 -10.95 -3.50
CA SER A 297 31.55 -9.71 -3.19
C SER A 297 31.45 -9.28 -1.73
N VAL A 298 30.42 -9.75 -1.01
CA VAL A 298 30.16 -9.39 0.39
C VAL A 298 30.82 -10.40 1.33
N ALA A 299 30.75 -11.69 1.00
CA ALA A 299 31.36 -12.77 1.74
C ALA A 299 32.81 -12.99 1.32
N GLU A 300 33.71 -12.12 1.78
CA GLU A 300 35.13 -12.23 1.43
C GLU A 300 35.74 -13.52 2.03
N SER A 301 36.36 -14.33 1.17
CA SER A 301 37.05 -15.57 1.56
C SER A 301 38.22 -15.28 2.52
N LYS A 302 38.84 -14.09 2.42
CA LYS A 302 39.91 -13.67 3.33
C LYS A 302 39.49 -13.67 4.80
N LEU A 303 38.19 -13.48 5.10
CA LEU A 303 37.65 -13.42 6.46
C LEU A 303 37.23 -14.79 7.03
N MET A 304 37.29 -15.85 6.21
CA MET A 304 36.97 -17.20 6.66
C MET A 304 37.86 -17.62 7.85
N PRO A 305 37.31 -18.35 8.83
CA PRO A 305 38.11 -18.97 9.89
C PRO A 305 39.26 -19.80 9.31
N PRO A 306 40.49 -19.69 9.84
CA PRO A 306 41.64 -20.42 9.31
C PRO A 306 41.43 -21.94 9.21
N LYS A 307 40.71 -22.54 10.17
CA LYS A 307 40.36 -23.97 10.15
C LYS A 307 39.50 -24.36 8.95
N MET A 308 38.55 -23.52 8.53
CA MET A 308 37.74 -23.77 7.33
C MET A 308 38.60 -23.71 6.07
N LYS A 309 39.47 -22.70 5.96
CA LYS A 309 40.41 -22.58 4.83
C LYS A 309 41.30 -23.82 4.72
N GLN A 310 41.83 -24.29 5.84
CA GLN A 310 42.67 -25.48 5.90
C GLN A 310 41.90 -26.74 5.47
N ALA A 311 40.70 -26.98 6.01
CA ALA A 311 39.88 -28.14 5.65
C ALA A 311 39.54 -28.17 4.16
N ILE A 312 39.23 -27.01 3.56
CA ILE A 312 38.98 -26.87 2.11
C ILE A 312 40.22 -27.25 1.29
N LEU A 313 41.40 -26.71 1.64
CA LEU A 313 42.63 -27.01 0.91
C LEU A 313 43.01 -28.50 1.02
N GLU A 314 42.90 -29.07 2.22
CA GLU A 314 43.17 -30.49 2.45
C GLU A 314 42.17 -31.40 1.72
N ALA A 315 40.92 -30.95 1.54
CA ALA A 315 39.93 -31.64 0.73
C ALA A 315 40.27 -31.56 -0.76
N PHE A 316 40.61 -30.36 -1.27
CA PHE A 316 41.00 -30.17 -2.67
C PHE A 316 42.26 -30.98 -3.05
N ALA A 317 43.20 -31.16 -2.12
CA ALA A 317 44.37 -32.01 -2.33
C ALA A 317 44.04 -33.49 -2.60
N GLN A 318 42.84 -33.96 -2.24
CA GLN A 318 42.39 -35.34 -2.52
C GLN A 318 41.98 -35.56 -3.98
N PHE A 319 41.99 -34.51 -4.81
CA PHE A 319 41.61 -34.56 -6.22
C PHE A 319 42.76 -34.06 -7.11
N PRO A 320 43.84 -34.85 -7.27
CA PRO A 320 45.02 -34.43 -8.04
C PRO A 320 44.71 -34.13 -9.51
N ASP A 321 43.72 -34.81 -10.08
CA ASP A 321 43.34 -34.70 -11.51
C ASP A 321 42.37 -33.52 -11.78
N VAL A 322 41.96 -32.81 -10.73
CA VAL A 322 41.05 -31.65 -10.78
C VAL A 322 41.82 -30.39 -10.39
N GLN A 323 41.58 -29.30 -11.11
CA GLN A 323 42.10 -27.98 -10.73
C GLN A 323 41.00 -27.14 -10.07
N PHE A 324 41.37 -26.35 -9.08
CA PHE A 324 40.46 -25.50 -8.33
C PHE A 324 40.82 -24.04 -8.54
N ILE A 325 39.84 -23.23 -8.96
CA ILE A 325 39.99 -21.78 -9.03
C ILE A 325 39.18 -21.17 -7.88
N TRP A 326 39.85 -20.50 -6.95
CA TRP A 326 39.23 -19.89 -5.77
C TRP A 326 39.35 -18.36 -5.81
N LYS A 327 38.20 -17.66 -5.82
CA LYS A 327 38.16 -16.21 -5.57
C LYS A 327 38.62 -15.90 -4.14
N TYR A 328 39.77 -15.22 -4.01
CA TYR A 328 40.37 -14.86 -2.72
C TYR A 328 40.93 -13.44 -2.76
N GLU A 329 40.56 -12.60 -1.79
CA GLU A 329 40.72 -11.15 -1.88
C GLU A 329 42.11 -10.62 -1.44
N LYS A 330 42.96 -11.46 -0.85
CA LYS A 330 44.23 -11.04 -0.24
C LYS A 330 45.41 -11.94 -0.65
N ASP A 331 46.16 -11.52 -1.66
CA ASP A 331 47.26 -12.32 -2.25
C ASP A 331 48.38 -12.60 -1.23
N GLU A 332 48.62 -11.68 -0.30
CA GLU A 332 49.70 -11.74 0.69
C GLU A 332 49.55 -12.91 1.66
N ASP A 333 48.31 -13.39 1.86
CA ASP A 333 48.04 -14.54 2.73
C ASP A 333 48.63 -15.85 2.16
N ASN A 334 48.92 -15.89 0.85
CA ASN A 334 49.45 -17.07 0.15
C ASN A 334 48.68 -18.35 0.52
N VAL A 335 47.35 -18.26 0.57
CA VAL A 335 46.48 -19.31 1.17
C VAL A 335 46.64 -20.67 0.48
N ALA A 336 46.91 -20.69 -0.83
CA ALA A 336 47.11 -21.91 -1.61
C ALA A 336 48.56 -22.45 -1.58
N LYS A 337 49.46 -21.88 -0.78
CA LYS A 337 50.86 -22.32 -0.71
C LYS A 337 50.94 -23.80 -0.30
N GLY A 338 51.61 -24.60 -1.14
CA GLY A 338 51.75 -26.05 -0.94
C GLY A 338 50.69 -26.89 -1.65
N TYR A 339 49.71 -26.27 -2.32
CA TYR A 339 48.64 -26.94 -3.05
C TYR A 339 48.72 -26.63 -4.54
N SER A 340 49.36 -27.52 -5.32
CA SER A 340 49.64 -27.27 -6.75
C SER A 340 48.41 -27.25 -7.65
N ASN A 341 47.28 -27.78 -7.17
CA ASN A 341 46.01 -27.82 -7.90
C ASN A 341 45.03 -26.70 -7.51
N VAL A 342 45.45 -25.73 -6.67
CA VAL A 342 44.60 -24.61 -6.22
C VAL A 342 45.18 -23.29 -6.70
N HIS A 343 44.37 -22.50 -7.40
CA HIS A 343 44.73 -21.22 -7.99
C HIS A 343 43.84 -20.12 -7.41
N THR A 344 44.44 -19.05 -6.89
CA THR A 344 43.70 -17.96 -6.21
C THR A 344 43.79 -16.66 -6.97
N GLU A 345 42.68 -15.91 -7.04
CA GLU A 345 42.64 -14.59 -7.66
C GLU A 345 41.62 -13.66 -6.98
N LYS A 346 41.93 -12.37 -6.93
CA LYS A 346 41.04 -11.33 -6.39
C LYS A 346 39.77 -11.16 -7.21
N TRP A 347 39.90 -11.18 -8.54
CA TRP A 347 38.80 -10.99 -9.46
C TRP A 347 38.87 -12.03 -10.58
N LEU A 348 37.73 -12.64 -10.88
CA LEU A 348 37.63 -13.75 -11.81
C LEU A 348 36.54 -13.50 -12.85
N PRO A 349 36.78 -13.87 -14.12
CA PRO A 349 35.76 -13.83 -15.18
C PRO A 349 34.78 -15.00 -14.99
N GLN A 350 33.91 -14.88 -13.98
CA GLN A 350 33.03 -15.95 -13.52
C GLN A 350 32.20 -16.56 -14.66
N ARG A 351 31.64 -15.73 -15.54
CA ARG A 351 30.79 -16.20 -16.64
C ARG A 351 31.56 -17.00 -17.67
N GLU A 352 32.76 -16.54 -18.00
CA GLU A 352 33.69 -17.20 -18.93
C GLU A 352 34.16 -18.55 -18.37
N ILE A 353 34.46 -18.60 -17.07
CA ILE A 353 34.84 -19.84 -16.37
C ILE A 353 33.68 -20.84 -16.38
N LEU A 354 32.46 -20.40 -16.02
CA LEU A 354 31.27 -21.25 -16.00
C LEU A 354 30.86 -21.73 -17.41
N ALA A 355 31.06 -20.90 -18.43
CA ALA A 355 30.78 -21.24 -19.82
C ALA A 355 31.81 -22.22 -20.42
N HIS A 356 32.97 -22.41 -19.78
CA HIS A 356 34.02 -23.26 -20.32
C HIS A 356 33.59 -24.75 -20.26
N PRO A 357 33.76 -25.53 -21.35
CA PRO A 357 33.25 -26.91 -21.45
C PRO A 357 33.86 -27.88 -20.44
N ARG A 358 35.05 -27.57 -19.91
CA ARG A 358 35.75 -28.36 -18.87
C ARG A 358 35.47 -27.87 -17.44
N CYS A 359 34.52 -26.95 -17.24
CA CYS A 359 34.05 -26.58 -15.90
C CYS A 359 33.14 -27.69 -15.37
N LEU A 360 33.55 -28.31 -14.26
CA LEU A 360 32.86 -29.46 -13.67
C LEU A 360 31.74 -29.01 -12.74
N ALA A 361 32.04 -28.08 -11.84
CA ALA A 361 31.13 -27.64 -10.79
C ALA A 361 31.49 -26.23 -10.29
N PHE A 362 30.53 -25.61 -9.63
CA PHE A 362 30.69 -24.33 -8.94
C PHE A 362 30.34 -24.44 -7.45
N ILE A 363 31.32 -24.18 -6.59
CA ILE A 363 31.13 -24.01 -5.14
C ILE A 363 30.76 -22.56 -4.88
N THR A 364 29.55 -22.32 -4.39
CA THR A 364 28.96 -20.97 -4.31
C THR A 364 28.24 -20.73 -3.01
N HIS A 365 28.17 -19.47 -2.59
CA HIS A 365 27.30 -19.04 -1.48
C HIS A 365 25.80 -19.09 -1.79
N GLY A 366 25.40 -19.35 -3.04
CA GLY A 366 23.97 -19.43 -3.41
C GLY A 366 23.28 -18.07 -3.64
N GLY A 367 24.02 -16.98 -3.84
CA GLY A 367 23.42 -15.70 -4.25
C GLY A 367 22.70 -15.81 -5.59
N MET A 368 21.55 -15.14 -5.75
CA MET A 368 20.66 -15.33 -6.90
C MET A 368 21.32 -15.10 -8.27
N ASN A 369 22.21 -14.11 -8.39
CA ASN A 369 22.94 -13.87 -9.63
C ASN A 369 23.86 -15.05 -10.00
N SER A 370 24.56 -15.62 -9.02
CA SER A 370 25.40 -16.82 -9.22
C SER A 370 24.55 -18.03 -9.60
N ILE A 371 23.39 -18.20 -8.97
CA ILE A 371 22.43 -19.26 -9.32
C ILE A 371 21.90 -19.08 -10.75
N THR A 372 21.57 -17.86 -11.16
CA THR A 372 21.14 -17.57 -12.53
C THR A 372 22.25 -17.87 -13.54
N GLU A 373 23.50 -17.49 -13.24
CA GLU A 373 24.63 -17.71 -14.14
C GLU A 373 24.97 -19.20 -14.29
N THR A 374 24.97 -19.97 -13.20
CA THR A 374 25.30 -21.40 -13.22
C THR A 374 24.19 -22.26 -13.85
N THR A 375 22.92 -21.92 -13.59
CA THR A 375 21.78 -22.61 -14.22
C THR A 375 21.74 -22.33 -15.71
N TYR A 376 22.00 -21.08 -16.14
CA TYR A 376 22.12 -20.75 -17.55
C TYR A 376 23.30 -21.47 -18.23
N ALA A 377 24.44 -21.64 -17.53
CA ALA A 377 25.61 -22.35 -18.05
C ALA A 377 25.47 -23.88 -18.06
N GLY A 378 24.51 -24.44 -17.33
CA GLY A 378 24.35 -25.90 -17.18
C GLY A 378 25.47 -26.52 -16.34
N ILE A 379 25.87 -25.82 -15.27
CA ILE A 379 26.92 -26.25 -14.34
C ILE A 379 26.29 -26.59 -12.99
N PRO A 380 26.51 -27.81 -12.46
CA PRO A 380 26.02 -28.20 -11.14
C PRO A 380 26.80 -27.50 -10.02
N THR A 381 26.19 -27.39 -8.83
CA THR A 381 26.74 -26.60 -7.73
C THR A 381 26.90 -27.34 -6.41
N ILE A 382 27.85 -26.88 -5.59
CA ILE A 382 27.80 -27.05 -4.14
C ILE A 382 27.41 -25.69 -3.56
N SER A 383 26.22 -25.60 -3.01
CA SER A 383 25.71 -24.36 -2.41
C SER A 383 26.00 -24.36 -0.92
N ILE A 384 26.69 -23.33 -0.44
CA ILE A 384 27.02 -23.11 0.97
C ILE A 384 26.43 -21.77 1.40
N PRO A 385 25.12 -21.72 1.73
CA PRO A 385 24.47 -20.48 2.08
C PRO A 385 25.02 -19.89 3.38
N LEU A 386 25.21 -18.58 3.40
CA LEU A 386 25.82 -17.84 4.52
C LEU A 386 24.83 -16.91 5.21
N PHE A 387 23.97 -16.20 4.45
CA PHE A 387 23.01 -15.24 5.01
C PHE A 387 21.88 -14.89 4.03
N GLY A 388 20.88 -14.16 4.51
CA GLY A 388 19.83 -13.56 3.67
C GLY A 388 18.99 -14.61 2.93
N ASP A 389 18.83 -14.42 1.61
CA ASP A 389 18.02 -15.28 0.73
C ASP A 389 18.75 -16.55 0.26
N GLN A 390 20.04 -16.69 0.59
CA GLN A 390 20.90 -17.74 0.07
C GLN A 390 20.42 -19.14 0.44
N MET A 391 19.87 -19.33 1.64
CA MET A 391 19.33 -20.61 2.09
C MET A 391 18.19 -21.08 1.17
N ARG A 392 17.25 -20.16 0.88
CA ARG A 392 16.13 -20.43 -0.06
C ARG A 392 16.62 -20.73 -1.46
N ASN A 393 17.61 -19.97 -1.95
CA ASN A 393 18.16 -20.16 -3.28
C ASN A 393 18.90 -21.51 -3.41
N ALA A 394 19.63 -21.91 -2.38
CA ALA A 394 20.31 -23.21 -2.31
C ALA A 394 19.30 -24.37 -2.34
N ALA A 395 18.25 -24.31 -1.51
CA ALA A 395 17.17 -25.30 -1.51
C ALA A 395 16.45 -25.39 -2.86
N MET A 396 16.30 -24.26 -3.55
CA MET A 396 15.68 -24.19 -4.87
C MET A 396 16.44 -25.01 -5.92
N VAL A 397 17.77 -24.84 -6.02
CA VAL A 397 18.59 -25.63 -6.98
C VAL A 397 18.85 -27.07 -6.52
N GLU A 398 18.81 -27.33 -5.22
CA GLU A 398 18.83 -28.70 -4.68
C GLU A 398 17.57 -29.47 -5.07
N ALA A 399 16.39 -28.84 -4.99
CA ALA A 399 15.12 -29.45 -5.39
C ALA A 399 15.09 -29.84 -6.89
N LYS A 400 15.88 -29.15 -7.74
CA LYS A 400 16.05 -29.52 -9.16
C LYS A 400 17.05 -30.66 -9.36
N GLY A 401 17.78 -31.06 -8.32
CA GLY A 401 18.85 -32.04 -8.39
C GLY A 401 20.08 -31.51 -9.14
N THR A 402 20.28 -30.20 -9.17
CA THR A 402 21.45 -29.55 -9.80
C THR A 402 22.46 -29.04 -8.77
N SER A 403 22.15 -29.17 -7.48
CA SER A 403 23.02 -28.76 -6.39
C SER A 403 23.02 -29.76 -5.24
N LYS A 404 24.13 -29.79 -4.50
CA LYS A 404 24.17 -30.22 -3.10
C LYS A 404 24.25 -29.01 -2.19
N VAL A 405 23.67 -29.10 -0.99
CA VAL A 405 23.76 -28.03 0.01
C VAL A 405 24.62 -28.47 1.19
N LEU A 406 25.60 -27.65 1.54
CA LEU A 406 26.40 -27.79 2.76
C LEU A 406 26.15 -26.60 3.66
N LYS A 407 25.96 -26.84 4.96
CA LYS A 407 25.92 -25.77 5.95
C LYS A 407 27.32 -25.20 6.17
N LYS A 408 27.43 -23.92 6.51
CA LYS A 408 28.72 -23.24 6.70
C LYS A 408 29.60 -23.94 7.74
N GLU A 409 29.02 -24.54 8.78
CA GLU A 409 29.76 -25.27 9.83
C GLU A 409 30.43 -26.53 9.29
N GLN A 410 29.86 -27.15 8.24
CA GLN A 410 30.42 -28.35 7.62
C GLN A 410 31.71 -28.06 6.84
N LEU A 411 32.07 -26.80 6.62
CA LEU A 411 33.39 -26.42 6.09
C LEU A 411 34.53 -26.67 7.09
N LEU A 412 34.23 -27.01 8.34
CA LEU A 412 35.22 -27.50 9.30
C LEU A 412 35.53 -28.99 9.11
N ASP A 413 34.66 -29.72 8.42
CA ASP A 413 34.80 -31.15 8.17
C ASP A 413 35.32 -31.39 6.74
N LYS A 414 36.63 -31.69 6.65
CA LYS A 414 37.28 -32.08 5.39
C LYS A 414 36.52 -33.20 4.68
N GLN A 415 36.06 -34.22 5.42
CA GLN A 415 35.47 -35.41 4.81
C GLN A 415 34.11 -35.08 4.18
N ALA A 416 33.31 -34.24 4.81
CA ALA A 416 32.06 -33.74 4.23
C ALA A 416 32.29 -33.02 2.88
N ILE A 417 33.36 -32.21 2.78
CA ILE A 417 33.73 -31.53 1.53
C ILE A 417 34.15 -32.54 0.45
N VAL A 418 35.01 -33.50 0.81
CA VAL A 418 35.49 -34.55 -0.10
C VAL A 418 34.33 -35.40 -0.63
N ASP A 419 33.45 -35.88 0.25
CA ASP A 419 32.35 -36.76 -0.14
C ASP A 419 31.36 -36.03 -1.05
N THR A 420 31.04 -34.77 -0.73
CA THR A 420 30.15 -33.94 -1.56
C THR A 420 30.76 -33.66 -2.93
N LEU A 421 32.06 -33.34 -3.00
CA LEU A 421 32.76 -33.13 -4.28
C LEU A 421 32.81 -34.41 -5.12
N LYS A 422 33.13 -35.56 -4.51
CA LYS A 422 33.12 -36.85 -5.20
C LYS A 422 31.74 -37.15 -5.76
N GLU A 423 30.70 -37.03 -4.93
CA GLU A 423 29.33 -37.26 -5.36
C GLU A 423 28.94 -36.35 -6.53
N LEU A 424 29.22 -35.04 -6.44
CA LEU A 424 28.85 -34.09 -7.48
C LEU A 424 29.60 -34.32 -8.80
N ILE A 425 30.89 -34.69 -8.73
CA ILE A 425 31.75 -34.86 -9.91
C ILE A 425 31.52 -36.24 -10.57
N ASP A 426 31.33 -37.30 -9.78
CA ASP A 426 31.24 -38.67 -10.30
C ASP A 426 29.80 -39.05 -10.69
N ASN A 427 28.79 -38.50 -10.03
CA ASN A 427 27.39 -38.74 -10.37
C ASN A 427 26.93 -37.87 -11.55
N GLN A 428 26.88 -38.49 -12.73
CA GLN A 428 26.48 -37.84 -13.98
C GLN A 428 25.06 -37.25 -13.97
N GLU A 429 24.17 -37.67 -13.05
CA GLU A 429 22.81 -37.12 -12.97
C GLU A 429 22.81 -35.62 -12.66
N PHE A 430 23.73 -35.12 -11.82
CA PHE A 430 23.81 -33.69 -11.53
C PHE A 430 24.11 -32.88 -12.78
N LYS A 431 25.10 -33.33 -13.57
CA LYS A 431 25.46 -32.68 -14.83
C LYS A 431 24.34 -32.78 -15.86
N ARG A 432 23.73 -33.96 -16.01
CA ARG A 432 22.60 -34.21 -16.94
C ARG A 432 21.44 -33.26 -16.64
N ARG A 433 21.01 -33.17 -15.36
CA ARG A 433 19.92 -32.28 -14.92
C ARG A 433 20.27 -30.80 -15.08
N ALA A 434 21.51 -30.41 -14.79
CA ALA A 434 21.95 -29.02 -14.97
C ALA A 434 21.91 -28.61 -16.45
N VAL A 435 22.37 -29.47 -17.36
CA VAL A 435 22.30 -29.24 -18.81
C VAL A 435 20.85 -29.21 -19.30
N GLU A 436 20.02 -30.16 -18.86
CA GLU A 436 18.59 -30.18 -19.20
C GLU A 436 17.88 -28.89 -18.78
N LEU A 437 18.09 -28.44 -17.54
CA LEU A 437 17.52 -27.20 -17.03
C LEU A 437 18.03 -25.96 -17.80
N SER A 438 19.32 -25.94 -18.13
CA SER A 438 19.93 -24.89 -18.96
C SER A 438 19.25 -24.78 -20.34
N GLU A 439 18.98 -25.91 -20.99
CA GLU A 439 18.30 -25.93 -22.28
C GLU A 439 16.84 -25.46 -22.17
N ILE A 440 16.12 -25.82 -21.10
CA ILE A 440 14.79 -25.29 -20.83
C ILE A 440 14.83 -23.76 -20.71
N ILE A 441 15.74 -23.23 -19.87
CA ILE A 441 15.86 -21.78 -19.63
C ILE A 441 16.20 -21.01 -20.91
N LYS A 442 17.10 -21.56 -21.75
CA LYS A 442 17.52 -20.91 -23.01
C LYS A 442 16.43 -20.91 -24.08
N ASN A 443 15.56 -21.92 -24.08
CA ASN A 443 14.56 -22.14 -25.13
C ASN A 443 13.11 -21.83 -24.70
N LYS A 444 12.88 -21.38 -23.46
CA LYS A 444 11.55 -21.01 -22.97
C LYS A 444 10.92 -19.86 -23.77
N PRO A 445 9.58 -19.82 -23.91
CA PRO A 445 8.91 -18.75 -24.62
C PRO A 445 8.96 -17.41 -23.86
N GLY A 446 9.08 -16.32 -24.62
CA GLY A 446 9.12 -14.94 -24.11
C GLY A 446 10.42 -14.66 -23.36
N SER A 447 11.41 -14.07 -24.04
CA SER A 447 12.71 -13.79 -23.41
C SER A 447 12.58 -12.79 -22.25
N PRO A 448 13.46 -12.87 -21.24
CA PRO A 448 13.44 -11.93 -20.12
C PRO A 448 13.51 -10.46 -20.56
N GLU A 449 14.33 -10.12 -21.56
CA GLU A 449 14.46 -8.77 -22.11
C GLU A 449 13.13 -8.29 -22.70
N ARG A 450 12.44 -9.15 -23.45
CA ARG A 450 11.14 -8.86 -24.03
C ARG A 450 10.08 -8.62 -22.95
N ARG A 451 10.06 -9.46 -21.91
CA ARG A 451 9.14 -9.30 -20.76
C ARG A 451 9.37 -7.96 -20.04
N ILE A 452 10.62 -7.56 -19.85
CA ILE A 452 10.97 -6.27 -19.24
C ILE A 452 10.39 -5.12 -20.06
N VAL A 453 10.70 -5.04 -21.36
CA VAL A 453 10.28 -3.93 -22.22
C VAL A 453 8.75 -3.90 -22.36
N GLU A 454 8.12 -5.01 -22.76
CA GLU A 454 6.68 -5.03 -23.01
C GLU A 454 5.85 -4.72 -21.76
N SER A 455 6.28 -5.21 -20.59
CA SER A 455 5.57 -4.91 -19.34
C SER A 455 5.78 -3.47 -18.87
N ALA A 456 6.97 -2.89 -19.08
CA ALA A 456 7.25 -1.49 -18.80
C ALA A 456 6.44 -0.55 -19.70
N GLU A 457 6.42 -0.80 -21.01
CA GLU A 457 5.64 -0.01 -21.96
C GLU A 457 4.14 -0.10 -21.67
N PHE A 458 3.64 -1.30 -21.35
CA PHE A 458 2.25 -1.50 -21.01
C PHE A 458 1.87 -0.78 -19.70
N ALA A 459 2.72 -0.89 -18.66
CA ALA A 459 2.51 -0.19 -17.40
C ALA A 459 2.59 1.33 -17.51
N ALA A 460 3.47 1.86 -18.37
CA ALA A 460 3.56 3.31 -18.58
C ALA A 460 2.26 3.87 -19.20
N ARG A 461 1.62 3.10 -20.10
CA ARG A 461 0.42 3.52 -20.84
C ARG A 461 -0.87 3.28 -20.07
N PHE A 462 -0.97 2.18 -19.34
CA PHE A 462 -2.23 1.69 -18.78
C PHE A 462 -2.20 1.55 -17.26
N ASP A 463 -3.37 1.72 -16.65
CA ASP A 463 -3.55 1.58 -15.20
C ASP A 463 -3.75 0.10 -14.81
N VAL A 464 -2.70 -0.70 -15.00
CA VAL A 464 -2.70 -2.17 -14.82
C VAL A 464 -3.16 -2.56 -13.43
N GLN A 465 -2.74 -1.80 -12.42
CA GLN A 465 -3.02 -2.05 -11.02
C GLN A 465 -4.51 -2.25 -10.75
N LYS A 466 -5.37 -1.38 -11.30
CA LYS A 466 -6.84 -1.45 -11.12
C LYS A 466 -7.47 -2.75 -11.61
N HIS A 467 -6.81 -3.46 -12.51
CA HIS A 467 -7.32 -4.68 -13.12
C HIS A 467 -6.69 -5.96 -12.54
N LEU A 468 -5.44 -5.89 -12.08
CA LEU A 468 -4.69 -7.06 -11.63
C LEU A 468 -4.52 -7.16 -10.10
N ASP A 469 -4.96 -6.14 -9.36
CA ASP A 469 -5.02 -6.23 -7.90
C ASP A 469 -6.00 -7.32 -7.50
N ILE A 470 -5.47 -8.38 -6.88
CA ILE A 470 -6.28 -9.41 -6.28
C ILE A 470 -7.00 -8.76 -5.10
N MET A 471 -8.30 -8.51 -5.26
CA MET A 471 -9.16 -8.26 -4.10
C MET A 471 -9.00 -9.47 -3.18
N VAL A 472 -8.28 -9.30 -2.08
CA VAL A 472 -8.07 -10.34 -1.07
C VAL A 472 -9.40 -10.64 -0.38
N TYR A 473 -10.28 -11.34 -1.09
CA TYR A 473 -11.17 -12.33 -0.52
C TYR A 473 -10.28 -13.53 -0.28
N LEU A 474 -9.87 -13.75 0.97
CA LEU A 474 -9.07 -14.90 1.36
C LEU A 474 -9.68 -16.18 0.76
N ILE A 475 -8.92 -16.82 -0.14
CA ILE A 475 -9.24 -18.13 -0.73
C ILE A 475 -9.19 -19.27 0.31
N PHE A 476 -8.87 -18.97 1.57
CA PHE A 476 -9.22 -19.82 2.71
C PHE A 476 -10.41 -19.22 3.44
N TYR A 477 -11.60 -19.61 2.97
CA TYR A 477 -12.95 -19.61 3.54
C TYR A 477 -13.90 -19.32 2.38
N VAL A 478 -14.65 -20.33 1.96
CA VAL A 478 -15.86 -20.14 1.17
C VAL A 478 -16.79 -19.23 1.98
N VAL A 479 -16.72 -17.93 1.75
CA VAL A 479 -17.85 -17.04 1.90
C VAL A 479 -18.15 -16.57 0.47
N PRO A 480 -19.09 -17.23 -0.24
CA PRO A 480 -19.52 -16.75 -1.55
C PRO A 480 -19.96 -15.30 -1.38
N GLN A 481 -19.77 -14.43 -2.38
CA GLN A 481 -20.19 -13.01 -2.42
C GLN A 481 -21.41 -12.69 -1.53
N GLN A 482 -21.20 -12.60 -0.23
CA GLN A 482 -22.18 -12.07 0.67
C GLN A 482 -21.89 -10.59 0.54
N ARG A 483 -22.89 -9.86 0.04
CA ARG A 483 -23.12 -8.48 0.50
C ARG A 483 -22.57 -8.36 1.91
N LEU A 484 -21.67 -7.41 2.14
CA LEU A 484 -20.98 -7.15 3.40
C LEU A 484 -21.95 -7.29 4.59
N ARG A 485 -22.09 -8.49 5.14
CA ARG A 485 -23.02 -8.83 6.23
C ARG A 485 -22.24 -8.85 7.53
N VAL A 486 -21.73 -7.69 7.93
CA VAL A 486 -21.33 -7.51 9.34
C VAL A 486 -22.59 -7.46 10.21
N TRP A 487 -23.73 -7.10 9.61
CA TRP A 487 -25.04 -7.10 10.24
C TRP A 487 -26.00 -7.92 9.36
N ARG A 488 -26.52 -9.06 9.85
CA ARG A 488 -27.74 -9.62 9.28
C ARG A 488 -28.86 -8.69 9.71
N THR A 489 -29.38 -7.91 8.79
CA THR A 489 -30.49 -7.00 9.07
C THR A 489 -31.70 -7.42 8.28
N ASP A 490 -32.86 -7.37 8.91
CA ASP A 490 -34.13 -7.79 8.30
C ASP A 490 -34.85 -6.60 7.65
N ALA A 491 -34.37 -5.38 7.91
CA ALA A 491 -34.99 -4.14 7.48
C ALA A 491 -34.39 -3.67 6.15
N HIS A 492 -35.12 -3.94 5.08
CA HIS A 492 -34.78 -3.53 3.73
C HIS A 492 -35.62 -2.34 3.30
N PHE A 493 -34.97 -1.39 2.64
CA PHE A 493 -35.53 -0.12 2.24
C PHE A 493 -35.25 0.16 0.76
N ARG A 494 -36.01 1.11 0.22
CA ARG A 494 -35.85 1.59 -1.15
C ARG A 494 -36.05 3.09 -1.21
N LEU A 495 -35.05 3.80 -1.71
CA LEU A 495 -35.16 5.19 -2.11
C LEU A 495 -35.26 5.25 -3.65
N GLN A 496 -36.32 5.87 -4.15
CA GLN A 496 -36.59 6.00 -5.57
C GLN A 496 -36.59 7.48 -5.95
N PHE A 497 -35.81 7.81 -6.97
CA PHE A 497 -35.77 9.11 -7.65
C PHE A 497 -36.23 8.94 -9.10
N LYS A 498 -36.33 10.04 -9.84
CA LYS A 498 -36.81 10.03 -11.23
C LYS A 498 -35.98 9.10 -12.13
N SER A 499 -34.65 9.20 -12.04
CA SER A 499 -33.73 8.41 -12.89
C SER A 499 -33.01 7.29 -12.13
N ASN A 500 -32.95 7.34 -10.81
CA ASN A 500 -32.12 6.45 -10.00
C ASN A 500 -32.93 5.73 -8.91
N ARG A 501 -32.49 4.52 -8.57
CA ARG A 501 -33.07 3.68 -7.51
C ARG A 501 -31.98 3.10 -6.64
N PHE A 502 -32.17 3.16 -5.33
CA PHE A 502 -31.24 2.65 -4.34
C PHE A 502 -31.99 1.72 -3.39
N ASP A 503 -31.70 0.42 -3.46
CA ASP A 503 -32.14 -0.57 -2.48
C ASP A 503 -31.04 -0.77 -1.43
N TYR A 504 -31.39 -0.76 -0.15
CA TYR A 504 -30.43 -0.84 0.94
C TYR A 504 -30.99 -1.52 2.19
N ALA A 505 -30.09 -1.83 3.10
CA ALA A 505 -30.34 -2.48 4.38
C ALA A 505 -29.84 -1.60 5.52
N VAL A 506 -30.54 -1.63 6.65
CA VAL A 506 -30.15 -0.94 7.90
C VAL A 506 -30.33 -1.84 9.10
N ASN A 507 -29.50 -1.69 10.13
CA ASN A 507 -29.71 -2.35 11.40
C ASN A 507 -30.99 -1.84 12.09
N SER A 508 -31.73 -2.77 12.71
CA SER A 508 -32.94 -2.46 13.47
C SER A 508 -32.58 -2.02 14.90
N PRO A 509 -33.27 -1.03 15.48
CA PRO A 509 -33.18 -0.78 16.91
C PRO A 509 -33.82 -1.94 17.71
N PRO A 510 -33.58 -2.01 19.03
CA PRO A 510 -34.31 -2.91 19.91
C PRO A 510 -35.82 -2.76 19.78
N ALA A 511 -36.58 -3.84 19.97
CA ALA A 511 -38.04 -3.78 19.98
C ALA A 511 -38.52 -2.79 21.06
N GLY A 512 -39.50 -1.97 20.72
CA GLY A 512 -40.08 -0.96 21.61
C GLY A 512 -39.21 0.29 21.82
N TYR A 513 -38.09 0.46 21.09
CA TYR A 513 -37.16 1.58 21.26
C TYR A 513 -37.82 2.97 21.20
N CYS A 514 -38.90 3.13 20.45
CA CYS A 514 -39.58 4.41 20.21
C CYS A 514 -41.05 4.43 20.66
N ASP A 515 -41.47 3.51 21.54
CA ASP A 515 -42.89 3.37 21.92
C ASP A 515 -43.45 4.64 22.60
N ASP A 516 -42.62 5.35 23.37
CA ASP A 516 -42.93 6.61 24.04
C ASP A 516 -42.17 7.83 23.45
N ALA A 517 -41.57 7.67 22.27
CA ALA A 517 -40.81 8.73 21.63
C ALA A 517 -41.73 9.90 21.25
N LYS A 518 -41.41 11.09 21.75
CA LYS A 518 -41.97 12.38 21.29
C LYS A 518 -41.11 12.97 20.18
N VAL A 519 -39.78 12.92 20.37
CA VAL A 519 -38.78 13.47 19.45
C VAL A 519 -37.73 12.42 19.15
N VAL A 520 -37.35 12.29 17.88
CA VAL A 520 -36.18 11.50 17.47
C VAL A 520 -35.15 12.43 16.84
N VAL A 521 -33.94 12.43 17.38
CA VAL A 521 -32.78 13.19 16.89
C VAL A 521 -31.89 12.25 16.08
N LEU A 522 -31.82 12.44 14.77
CA LEU A 522 -30.98 11.62 13.89
C LEU A 522 -29.80 12.44 13.39
N ILE A 523 -28.60 11.97 13.74
CA ILE A 523 -27.35 12.70 13.51
C ILE A 523 -26.56 12.01 12.40
N PRO A 524 -26.59 12.50 11.15
CA PRO A 524 -25.69 11.99 10.13
C PRO A 524 -24.24 12.22 10.54
N SER A 525 -23.44 11.15 10.55
CA SER A 525 -22.03 11.22 10.92
C SER A 525 -21.16 10.42 9.94
N ARG A 526 -19.86 10.71 9.90
CA ARG A 526 -18.92 10.01 9.01
C ARG A 526 -18.34 8.76 9.67
N ALA A 527 -18.18 7.70 8.86
CA ALA A 527 -17.42 6.50 9.22
C ALA A 527 -15.89 6.77 9.18
N SER A 528 -15.40 7.61 10.09
CA SER A 528 -13.98 7.99 10.18
C SER A 528 -13.56 8.19 11.64
N PHE A 529 -12.25 8.25 11.92
CA PHE A 529 -11.75 8.55 13.27
C PHE A 529 -12.21 9.92 13.77
N GLY A 530 -12.12 10.96 12.93
CA GLY A 530 -12.64 12.29 13.32
C GLY A 530 -14.16 12.31 13.54
N GLY A 531 -14.91 11.47 12.81
CA GLY A 531 -16.35 11.27 13.07
C GLY A 531 -16.60 10.56 14.41
N LEU A 532 -15.78 9.57 14.77
CA LEU A 532 -15.84 8.93 16.08
C LEU A 532 -15.56 9.94 17.21
N ASP A 533 -14.54 10.79 17.05
CA ASP A 533 -14.22 11.84 18.03
C ASP A 533 -15.40 12.80 18.24
N ALA A 534 -16.07 13.21 17.16
CA ALA A 534 -17.26 14.05 17.24
C ALA A 534 -18.40 13.35 18.02
N ARG A 535 -18.70 12.09 17.69
CA ARG A 535 -19.76 11.32 18.39
C ARG A 535 -19.44 11.14 19.88
N LEU A 536 -18.19 10.82 20.23
CA LEU A 536 -17.76 10.73 21.62
C LEU A 536 -17.93 12.07 22.35
N ALA A 537 -17.50 13.18 21.73
CA ALA A 537 -17.69 14.51 22.31
C ALA A 537 -19.18 14.87 22.51
N MET A 538 -20.07 14.47 21.60
CA MET A 538 -21.52 14.66 21.76
C MET A 538 -22.09 13.80 22.89
N ARG A 539 -21.68 12.52 22.99
CA ARG A 539 -22.07 11.60 24.09
C ARG A 539 -21.64 12.11 25.46
N ASP A 540 -20.47 12.74 25.55
CA ASP A 540 -19.95 13.34 26.78
C ASP A 540 -20.61 14.69 27.13
N THR A 541 -21.37 15.27 26.21
CA THR A 541 -21.97 16.60 26.36
C THR A 541 -23.49 16.55 26.27
N TRP A 542 -24.07 16.99 25.15
CA TRP A 542 -25.51 17.21 25.03
C TRP A 542 -26.33 15.95 24.77
N LEU A 543 -25.68 14.85 24.35
CA LEU A 543 -26.30 13.51 24.25
C LEU A 543 -26.03 12.65 25.48
N LYS A 544 -25.46 13.22 26.53
CA LYS A 544 -25.31 12.54 27.81
C LYS A 544 -26.68 12.31 28.45
N LYS A 545 -26.90 11.15 29.05
CA LYS A 545 -28.21 10.71 29.57
C LYS A 545 -28.91 11.76 30.44
N GLU A 546 -28.18 12.47 31.31
CA GLU A 546 -28.75 13.51 32.19
C GLU A 546 -29.26 14.78 31.46
N ASN A 547 -28.85 14.96 30.21
CA ASN A 547 -29.16 16.12 29.38
C ASN A 547 -30.30 15.87 28.39
N ILE A 548 -30.68 14.61 28.18
CA ILE A 548 -31.75 14.20 27.26
C ILE A 548 -33.11 14.30 27.98
N PRO A 549 -34.06 15.12 27.50
CA PRO A 549 -35.40 15.21 28.08
C PRO A 549 -36.21 13.91 27.92
N PRO A 550 -37.22 13.67 28.77
CA PRO A 550 -38.14 12.55 28.59
C PRO A 550 -38.81 12.58 27.20
N GLY A 551 -38.89 11.42 26.55
CA GLY A 551 -39.45 11.27 25.20
C GLY A 551 -38.52 11.71 24.06
N PHE A 552 -37.28 12.14 24.34
CA PHE A 552 -36.26 12.37 23.33
C PHE A 552 -35.38 11.13 23.16
N TYR A 553 -35.20 10.71 21.92
CA TYR A 553 -34.35 9.60 21.52
C TYR A 553 -33.36 10.05 20.46
N TYR A 554 -32.18 9.43 20.38
CA TYR A 554 -31.19 9.79 19.37
C TYR A 554 -30.48 8.58 18.77
N LYS A 555 -30.04 8.72 17.51
CA LYS A 555 -29.15 7.79 16.83
C LYS A 555 -28.19 8.51 15.90
N PHE A 556 -26.99 7.96 15.74
CA PHE A 556 -26.04 8.39 14.73
C PHE A 556 -26.25 7.59 13.43
N VAL A 557 -26.42 8.26 12.29
CA VAL A 557 -26.69 7.62 11.01
C VAL A 557 -25.41 7.62 10.17
N ILE A 558 -24.90 6.43 9.87
CA ILE A 558 -23.57 6.23 9.28
C ILE A 558 -23.68 5.27 8.09
N GLY A 559 -23.09 5.63 6.95
CA GLY A 559 -22.95 4.73 5.81
C GLY A 559 -21.54 4.19 5.70
N LEU A 560 -21.33 3.27 4.76
CA LEU A 560 -19.99 2.70 4.54
C LEU A 560 -19.17 3.60 3.61
N PRO A 561 -17.90 3.89 3.93
CA PRO A 561 -17.06 4.74 3.10
C PRO A 561 -16.77 4.06 1.76
N GLN A 562 -16.82 4.84 0.68
CA GLN A 562 -16.56 4.37 -0.69
C GLN A 562 -15.09 4.53 -1.06
N HIS A 563 -14.61 3.72 -2.01
CA HIS A 563 -13.25 3.79 -2.57
C HIS A 563 -12.11 3.52 -1.58
N GLU A 564 -12.43 3.01 -0.39
CA GLU A 564 -11.43 2.56 0.56
C GLU A 564 -10.85 1.21 0.17
N SER A 565 -9.56 1.01 0.45
CA SER A 565 -8.94 -0.30 0.29
C SER A 565 -9.68 -1.34 1.14
N PRO A 566 -9.75 -2.63 0.73
CA PRO A 566 -10.42 -3.66 1.53
C PRO A 566 -9.92 -3.74 2.98
N ALA A 567 -8.65 -3.39 3.22
CA ALA A 567 -8.08 -3.32 4.57
C ALA A 567 -8.65 -2.15 5.38
N ARG A 568 -8.73 -0.95 4.79
CA ARG A 568 -9.36 0.21 5.44
C ARG A 568 -10.85 -0.01 5.68
N LEU A 569 -11.58 -0.58 4.70
CA LEU A 569 -12.99 -0.91 4.87
C LEU A 569 -13.22 -1.87 6.04
N ARG A 570 -12.38 -2.92 6.19
CA ARG A 570 -12.43 -3.81 7.36
C ARG A 570 -12.11 -3.09 8.67
N LYS A 571 -11.16 -2.15 8.67
CA LYS A 571 -10.83 -1.34 9.85
C LYS A 571 -12.03 -0.50 10.28
N PHE A 572 -12.67 0.20 9.34
CA PHE A 572 -13.88 0.99 9.62
C PHE A 572 -15.05 0.11 10.07
N GLN A 573 -15.26 -1.05 9.44
CA GLN A 573 -16.29 -1.99 9.86
C GLN A 573 -16.07 -2.54 11.27
N ARG A 574 -14.82 -2.87 11.63
CA ARG A 574 -14.48 -3.30 12.98
C ARG A 574 -14.71 -2.19 14.00
N MET A 575 -14.23 -0.98 13.70
CA MET A 575 -14.44 0.20 14.54
C MET A 575 -15.94 0.48 14.78
N LEU A 576 -16.75 0.51 13.72
CA LEU A 576 -18.19 0.72 13.84
C LEU A 576 -18.89 -0.41 14.60
N LYS A 577 -18.39 -1.65 14.46
CA LYS A 577 -18.90 -2.78 15.23
C LYS A 577 -18.57 -2.65 16.72
N GLU A 578 -17.32 -2.37 17.06
CA GLU A 578 -16.88 -2.15 18.44
C GLU A 578 -17.67 -1.00 19.09
N GLU A 579 -17.82 0.12 18.38
CA GLU A 579 -18.62 1.26 18.84
C GLU A 579 -20.11 0.90 19.00
N GLN A 580 -20.69 0.16 18.05
CA GLN A 580 -22.09 -0.26 18.14
C GLN A 580 -22.31 -1.26 19.29
N ASP A 581 -21.37 -2.17 19.53
CA ASP A 581 -21.43 -3.13 20.63
C ASP A 581 -21.32 -2.42 21.99
N GLU A 582 -20.59 -1.30 22.06
CA GLU A 582 -20.42 -0.49 23.28
C GLU A 582 -21.60 0.45 23.55
N PHE A 583 -22.02 1.25 22.56
CA PHE A 583 -23.00 2.34 22.76
C PHE A 583 -24.40 2.01 22.26
N ASN A 584 -24.54 1.06 21.32
CA ASN A 584 -25.80 0.65 20.71
C ASN A 584 -26.66 1.82 20.17
N ASP A 585 -26.04 2.84 19.59
CA ASP A 585 -26.68 4.09 19.15
C ASP A 585 -26.40 4.44 17.67
N LEU A 586 -25.80 3.54 16.89
CA LEU A 586 -25.59 3.71 15.46
C LEU A 586 -26.73 3.09 14.63
N VAL A 587 -27.09 3.79 13.55
CA VAL A 587 -27.87 3.33 12.42
C VAL A 587 -26.92 3.22 11.24
N ILE A 588 -26.56 1.99 10.88
CA ILE A 588 -25.59 1.67 9.84
C ILE A 588 -26.34 1.20 8.59
N TYR A 589 -26.11 1.84 7.45
CA TYR A 589 -26.69 1.47 6.15
C TYR A 589 -25.63 1.04 5.13
N ASP A 590 -26.01 0.17 4.18
CA ASP A 590 -25.10 -0.44 3.19
C ASP A 590 -24.99 0.30 1.85
N LEU A 591 -25.23 1.62 1.82
CA LEU A 591 -24.98 2.47 0.65
C LEU A 591 -23.69 3.29 0.78
N PRO A 592 -23.08 3.72 -0.34
CA PRO A 592 -21.86 4.51 -0.33
C PRO A 592 -22.03 5.87 0.36
N ASP A 593 -21.22 6.13 1.37
CA ASP A 593 -21.21 7.36 2.17
C ASP A 593 -20.11 8.31 1.69
N THR A 594 -20.52 9.33 0.93
CA THR A 594 -19.64 10.39 0.43
C THR A 594 -20.35 11.74 0.55
N TYR A 595 -19.60 12.84 0.45
CA TYR A 595 -20.19 14.19 0.44
C TYR A 595 -21.26 14.37 -0.67
N HIS A 596 -21.03 13.79 -1.85
CA HIS A 596 -22.00 13.85 -2.96
C HIS A 596 -23.21 12.91 -2.77
N ASN A 597 -23.18 12.05 -1.75
CA ASN A 597 -24.25 11.11 -1.42
C ASN A 597 -24.97 11.49 -0.11
N LEU A 598 -24.78 12.70 0.42
CA LEU A 598 -25.47 13.15 1.65
C LEU A 598 -27.00 13.05 1.53
N PHE A 599 -27.54 13.28 0.33
CA PHE A 599 -28.97 13.09 0.07
C PHE A 599 -29.47 11.66 0.35
N LEU A 600 -28.63 10.63 0.12
CA LEU A 600 -28.98 9.25 0.47
C LEU A 600 -29.06 9.09 1.98
N LYS A 601 -28.09 9.66 2.72
CA LYS A 601 -28.07 9.62 4.19
C LYS A 601 -29.30 10.30 4.79
N THR A 602 -29.71 11.44 4.23
CA THR A 602 -30.94 12.15 4.64
C THR A 602 -32.20 11.36 4.29
N GLY A 603 -32.24 10.68 3.14
CA GLY A 603 -33.31 9.75 2.82
C GLY A 603 -33.37 8.56 3.78
N VAL A 604 -32.21 8.01 4.14
CA VAL A 604 -32.06 6.88 5.07
C VAL A 604 -32.59 7.25 6.45
N LEU A 605 -32.17 8.38 7.01
CA LEU A 605 -32.63 8.80 8.34
C LEU A 605 -34.15 9.06 8.36
N MET A 606 -34.71 9.64 7.30
CA MET A 606 -36.16 9.86 7.18
C MET A 606 -36.93 8.53 7.10
N GLN A 607 -36.50 7.60 6.26
CA GLN A 607 -37.14 6.28 6.15
C GLN A 607 -36.98 5.46 7.43
N TRP A 608 -35.84 5.57 8.11
CA TRP A 608 -35.59 4.91 9.40
C TRP A 608 -36.57 5.42 10.46
N GLN A 609 -36.76 6.74 10.57
CA GLN A 609 -37.74 7.32 11.49
C GLN A 609 -39.16 6.82 11.20
N GLN A 610 -39.59 6.83 9.93
CA GLN A 610 -40.93 6.36 9.55
C GLN A 610 -41.15 4.88 9.86
N ARG A 611 -40.11 4.04 9.73
CA ARG A 611 -40.23 2.60 9.97
C ARG A 611 -40.22 2.24 11.45
N PHE A 612 -39.34 2.87 12.23
CA PHE A 612 -39.04 2.43 13.59
C PHE A 612 -39.57 3.36 14.68
N CYS A 613 -39.85 4.62 14.36
CA CYS A 613 -40.40 5.61 15.28
C CYS A 613 -41.58 6.37 14.66
N PRO A 614 -42.61 5.69 14.13
CA PRO A 614 -43.75 6.34 13.47
C PRO A 614 -44.64 7.13 14.43
N SER A 615 -44.59 6.83 15.74
CA SER A 615 -45.32 7.51 16.82
C SER A 615 -44.67 8.82 17.24
N ALA A 616 -43.40 9.05 16.91
CA ALA A 616 -42.73 10.30 17.23
C ALA A 616 -43.44 11.47 16.55
N GLN A 617 -43.57 12.59 17.26
CA GLN A 617 -44.20 13.79 16.72
C GLN A 617 -43.23 14.53 15.80
N TYR A 618 -41.95 14.55 16.18
CA TYR A 618 -40.91 15.34 15.51
C TYR A 618 -39.66 14.52 15.20
N LEU A 619 -39.08 14.78 14.03
CA LEU A 619 -37.74 14.39 13.63
C LEU A 619 -36.84 15.63 13.68
N ILE A 620 -35.79 15.59 14.49
CA ILE A 620 -34.71 16.59 14.44
C ILE A 620 -33.54 15.97 13.68
N LYS A 621 -33.08 16.63 12.62
CA LYS A 621 -31.77 16.36 12.03
C LYS A 621 -30.78 17.36 12.59
N ALA A 622 -29.63 16.88 13.04
CA ALA A 622 -28.52 17.69 13.51
C ALA A 622 -27.21 17.10 13.01
N ASP A 623 -26.32 17.88 12.40
CA ASP A 623 -25.01 17.39 11.95
C ASP A 623 -24.09 17.00 13.12
N ASP A 624 -23.06 16.19 12.85
CA ASP A 624 -22.06 15.79 13.84
C ASP A 624 -21.07 16.93 14.23
N ASP A 625 -21.24 18.11 13.63
CA ASP A 625 -20.56 19.36 13.97
C ASP A 625 -21.51 20.37 14.65
N THR A 626 -22.45 19.86 15.46
CA THR A 626 -23.45 20.67 16.18
C THR A 626 -23.44 20.48 17.70
N VAL A 627 -23.93 21.50 18.40
CA VAL A 627 -24.16 21.51 19.85
C VAL A 627 -25.57 21.98 20.12
N ILE A 628 -26.37 21.23 20.89
CA ILE A 628 -27.79 21.56 21.15
C ILE A 628 -28.09 21.50 22.64
N ASP A 629 -28.79 22.50 23.18
CA ASP A 629 -29.40 22.42 24.52
C ASP A 629 -30.78 21.74 24.38
N LEU A 630 -30.81 20.41 24.54
CA LEU A 630 -32.03 19.62 24.34
C LEU A 630 -33.15 19.99 25.33
N LYS A 631 -32.81 20.45 26.54
CA LYS A 631 -33.82 20.88 27.55
C LYS A 631 -34.52 22.15 27.09
N ARG A 632 -33.74 23.11 26.61
CA ARG A 632 -34.26 24.34 26.01
C ARG A 632 -35.05 24.06 24.74
N MET A 633 -34.55 23.15 23.88
CA MET A 633 -35.26 22.71 22.69
C MET A 633 -36.63 22.08 23.03
N SER A 634 -36.69 21.23 24.07
CA SER A 634 -37.95 20.64 24.51
C SER A 634 -38.97 21.71 24.91
N LYS A 635 -38.54 22.73 25.66
CA LYS A 635 -39.41 23.83 26.07
C LYS A 635 -39.91 24.63 24.86
N GLN A 636 -39.03 24.93 23.91
CA GLN A 636 -39.39 25.65 22.69
C GLN A 636 -40.39 24.85 21.83
N LEU A 637 -40.21 23.53 21.71
CA LEU A 637 -41.19 22.68 21.03
C LEU A 637 -42.55 22.69 21.75
N ASP A 638 -42.58 22.68 23.09
CA ASP A 638 -43.84 22.78 23.83
C ASP A 638 -44.54 24.12 23.59
N GLU A 639 -43.78 25.21 23.50
CA GLU A 639 -44.30 26.55 23.22
C GLU A 639 -44.81 26.67 21.77
N TRP A 640 -44.02 26.26 20.78
CA TRP A 640 -44.36 26.33 19.35
C TRP A 640 -45.56 25.46 18.96
N PHE A 641 -45.79 24.37 19.69
CA PHE A 641 -46.84 23.39 19.41
C PHE A 641 -47.87 23.28 20.54
N SER A 642 -48.05 24.34 21.33
CA SER A 642 -49.09 24.43 22.35
C SER A 642 -50.49 24.22 21.75
N ALA A 643 -51.43 23.70 22.54
CA ALA A 643 -52.76 23.30 22.09
C ALA A 643 -53.60 24.45 21.46
N ASP A 644 -53.24 25.70 21.75
CA ASP A 644 -53.89 26.90 21.22
C ASP A 644 -53.33 27.35 19.85
N ALA A 645 -52.19 26.81 19.43
CA ALA A 645 -51.56 27.12 18.16
C ALA A 645 -52.24 26.33 17.02
N LYS A 646 -52.88 27.03 16.07
CA LYS A 646 -53.35 26.44 14.81
C LYS A 646 -52.16 26.19 13.88
N VAL A 647 -51.45 25.09 14.10
CA VAL A 647 -50.24 24.72 13.36
C VAL A 647 -50.58 23.74 12.24
N ASP A 648 -50.01 23.94 11.04
CA ASP A 648 -50.12 22.99 9.92
C ASP A 648 -49.45 21.65 10.31
N PRO A 649 -50.10 20.49 10.14
CA PRO A 649 -49.51 19.21 10.52
C PRO A 649 -48.24 18.84 9.73
N LYS A 650 -48.01 19.46 8.56
CA LYS A 650 -46.88 19.17 7.66
C LYS A 650 -45.97 20.39 7.55
N MET A 651 -44.92 20.40 8.35
CA MET A 651 -44.06 21.56 8.45
C MET A 651 -42.58 21.21 8.68
N VAL A 652 -41.72 22.16 8.30
CA VAL A 652 -40.28 22.14 8.51
C VAL A 652 -39.85 23.43 9.21
N TRP A 653 -39.06 23.31 10.27
CA TRP A 653 -38.51 24.42 11.04
C TRP A 653 -36.99 24.41 10.96
N GLY A 654 -36.39 25.57 10.79
CA GLY A 654 -34.95 25.75 10.79
C GLY A 654 -34.59 27.14 10.33
N LYS A 655 -33.30 27.46 10.23
CA LYS A 655 -32.90 28.77 9.71
C LYS A 655 -33.18 28.83 8.21
N VAL A 656 -34.16 29.64 7.79
CA VAL A 656 -34.61 29.69 6.40
C VAL A 656 -33.69 30.55 5.56
N LEU A 657 -33.22 29.96 4.46
CA LEU A 657 -32.46 30.61 3.40
C LEU A 657 -33.38 30.85 2.20
N SER A 658 -33.22 32.02 1.58
CA SER A 658 -34.03 32.43 0.44
C SER A 658 -33.18 33.19 -0.58
N ASN A 659 -33.68 33.30 -1.83
CA ASN A 659 -32.98 33.93 -2.95
C ASN A 659 -31.63 33.32 -3.35
N SER A 660 -31.30 32.10 -2.88
CA SER A 660 -30.09 31.38 -3.29
C SER A 660 -30.13 31.00 -4.77
N THR A 661 -29.09 31.36 -5.50
CA THR A 661 -28.90 31.03 -6.91
C THR A 661 -28.22 29.68 -7.10
N VAL A 662 -28.62 28.96 -8.15
CA VAL A 662 -28.01 27.68 -8.51
C VAL A 662 -26.64 27.91 -9.13
N ILE A 663 -25.61 27.30 -8.57
CA ILE A 663 -24.24 27.44 -9.06
C ILE A 663 -24.04 26.54 -10.29
N ARG A 664 -23.75 27.16 -11.44
CA ARG A 664 -23.53 26.49 -12.73
C ARG A 664 -22.05 26.40 -13.13
N ASN A 665 -21.15 26.88 -12.28
CA ASN A 665 -19.71 26.73 -12.48
C ASN A 665 -19.29 25.31 -12.10
N LYS A 666 -18.71 24.54 -13.04
CA LYS A 666 -18.28 23.14 -12.84
C LYS A 666 -17.16 22.97 -11.82
N ASP A 667 -16.39 24.02 -11.56
CA ASP A 667 -15.26 23.99 -10.63
C ASP A 667 -15.69 24.29 -9.18
N ASP A 668 -16.96 24.68 -8.97
CA ASP A 668 -17.49 24.94 -7.64
C ASP A 668 -17.99 23.64 -6.98
N LYS A 669 -17.67 23.45 -5.70
CA LYS A 669 -18.11 22.27 -4.92
C LYS A 669 -19.65 22.14 -4.80
N TRP A 670 -20.38 23.22 -5.06
CA TRP A 670 -21.85 23.27 -5.07
C TRP A 670 -22.46 23.30 -6.47
N TYR A 671 -21.66 22.96 -7.50
CA TYR A 671 -22.11 22.86 -8.89
C TYR A 671 -23.31 21.93 -9.06
N LEU A 672 -24.39 22.42 -9.67
CA LEU A 672 -25.55 21.60 -10.05
C LEU A 672 -25.84 21.79 -11.55
N PRO A 673 -25.85 20.72 -12.38
CA PRO A 673 -26.15 20.84 -13.80
C PRO A 673 -27.65 21.10 -14.06
N THR A 674 -27.96 21.79 -15.16
CA THR A 674 -29.35 22.09 -15.58
C THR A 674 -30.17 20.82 -15.81
N SER A 675 -29.53 19.71 -16.15
CA SER A 675 -30.18 18.41 -16.30
C SER A 675 -30.73 17.83 -14.99
N LYS A 676 -30.17 18.21 -13.84
CA LYS A 676 -30.64 17.79 -12.51
C LYS A 676 -31.69 18.74 -11.94
N TYR A 677 -31.53 20.04 -12.19
CA TYR A 677 -32.47 21.07 -11.78
C TYR A 677 -32.39 22.25 -12.74
N ASP A 678 -33.50 22.60 -13.38
CA ASP A 678 -33.58 23.52 -14.51
C ASP A 678 -33.80 25.00 -14.14
N LYS A 679 -34.26 25.29 -12.92
CA LYS A 679 -34.47 26.66 -12.45
C LYS A 679 -33.16 27.36 -12.04
N GLU A 680 -33.15 28.68 -12.10
CA GLU A 680 -31.98 29.51 -11.72
C GLU A 680 -31.85 29.76 -10.23
N LYS A 681 -32.95 29.64 -9.47
CA LYS A 681 -32.99 29.86 -8.02
C LYS A 681 -33.64 28.67 -7.32
N TYR A 682 -33.15 28.36 -6.13
CA TYR A 682 -33.77 27.37 -5.24
C TYR A 682 -35.01 27.95 -4.56
N PRO A 683 -36.02 27.13 -4.23
CA PRO A 683 -37.11 27.55 -3.35
C PRO A 683 -36.57 27.83 -1.95
N LYS A 684 -37.40 28.42 -1.07
CA LYS A 684 -37.03 28.55 0.36
C LYS A 684 -36.74 27.17 0.95
N TYR A 685 -35.60 27.07 1.63
CA TYR A 685 -35.09 25.85 2.29
C TYR A 685 -34.48 26.23 3.64
N THR A 686 -34.25 25.26 4.51
CA THR A 686 -33.55 25.47 5.79
C THR A 686 -32.06 25.21 5.62
N ASN A 687 -31.22 25.91 6.40
CA ASN A 687 -29.82 25.54 6.56
C ASN A 687 -29.69 24.06 6.95
N GLY A 688 -28.72 23.37 6.35
CA GLY A 688 -28.53 21.93 6.56
C GLY A 688 -28.15 21.51 7.98
N ALA A 689 -27.54 22.38 8.80
CA ALA A 689 -26.95 21.95 10.07
C ALA A 689 -27.96 21.41 11.07
N ILE A 690 -29.07 22.13 11.29
CA ILE A 690 -30.13 21.74 12.22
C ILE A 690 -31.48 22.13 11.61
N TYR A 691 -32.39 21.16 11.53
CA TYR A 691 -33.79 21.40 11.19
C TYR A 691 -34.71 20.35 11.81
N ILE A 692 -35.98 20.72 11.97
CA ILE A 692 -37.02 19.92 12.61
C ILE A 692 -38.13 19.69 11.58
N LEU A 693 -38.62 18.45 11.50
CA LEU A 693 -39.78 18.10 10.69
C LEU A 693 -40.84 17.45 11.56
N THR A 694 -42.11 17.74 11.28
CA THR A 694 -43.19 16.90 11.81
C THR A 694 -43.20 15.56 11.07
N THR A 695 -43.62 14.49 11.74
CA THR A 695 -43.73 13.16 11.11
C THR A 695 -44.58 13.15 9.83
N PRO A 696 -45.73 13.86 9.75
CA PRO A 696 -46.48 14.01 8.49
C PRO A 696 -45.69 14.71 7.38
N ALA A 697 -44.81 15.66 7.71
CA ALA A 697 -43.94 16.32 6.74
C ALA A 697 -42.91 15.36 6.14
N VAL A 698 -42.27 14.54 6.99
CA VAL A 698 -41.31 13.51 6.56
C VAL A 698 -41.97 12.55 5.57
N GLN A 699 -43.16 12.04 5.91
CA GLN A 699 -43.92 11.14 5.02
C GLN A 699 -44.29 11.82 3.69
N ALA A 700 -44.75 13.07 3.73
CA ALA A 700 -45.12 13.82 2.54
C ALA A 700 -43.92 14.07 1.60
N ILE A 701 -42.75 14.40 2.16
CA ILE A 701 -41.50 14.61 1.42
C ILE A 701 -41.03 13.29 0.79
N LEU A 702 -41.00 12.20 1.56
CA LEU A 702 -40.60 10.88 1.04
C LEU A 702 -41.51 10.41 -0.12
N ASN A 703 -42.81 10.69 -0.04
CA ASN A 703 -43.78 10.32 -1.09
C ASN A 703 -43.51 11.00 -2.44
N VAL A 704 -42.83 12.15 -2.48
CA VAL A 704 -42.57 12.88 -3.73
C VAL A 704 -41.14 12.73 -4.25
N THR A 705 -40.27 11.97 -3.57
CA THR A 705 -38.86 11.73 -3.98
C THR A 705 -38.73 11.22 -5.42
N HIS A 706 -39.59 10.28 -5.82
CA HIS A 706 -39.63 9.68 -7.15
C HIS A 706 -39.93 10.68 -8.29
N THR A 707 -40.42 11.88 -7.97
CA THR A 707 -40.73 12.92 -8.95
C THR A 707 -39.53 13.80 -9.31
N SER A 708 -38.42 13.69 -8.59
CA SER A 708 -37.23 14.52 -8.78
C SER A 708 -36.01 13.69 -9.15
N GLU A 709 -35.09 14.29 -9.90
CA GLU A 709 -33.72 13.82 -9.95
C GLU A 709 -33.10 13.86 -8.55
N ASP A 710 -32.14 12.97 -8.31
CA ASP A 710 -31.28 13.00 -7.12
C ASP A 710 -30.34 14.19 -7.16
N ILE A 711 -30.42 15.04 -6.14
CA ILE A 711 -29.63 16.26 -5.97
C ILE A 711 -28.82 16.11 -4.70
N PHE A 712 -27.50 16.29 -4.78
CA PHE A 712 -26.60 16.01 -3.67
C PHE A 712 -26.66 17.04 -2.52
N LEU A 713 -27.08 18.28 -2.82
CA LEU A 713 -27.32 19.34 -1.83
C LEU A 713 -28.57 18.98 -1.02
N GLU A 714 -28.39 18.26 0.07
CA GLU A 714 -29.46 17.57 0.79
C GLU A 714 -30.45 18.52 1.46
N ASP A 715 -29.97 19.64 1.98
CA ASP A 715 -30.79 20.67 2.63
C ASP A 715 -31.70 21.36 1.61
N VAL A 716 -31.13 21.86 0.52
CA VAL A 716 -31.84 22.40 -0.64
C VAL A 716 -32.82 21.37 -1.20
N PHE A 717 -32.43 20.11 -1.26
CA PHE A 717 -33.24 19.07 -1.88
C PHE A 717 -34.44 18.67 -1.02
N PHE A 718 -34.22 18.27 0.23
CA PHE A 718 -35.30 17.77 1.10
C PHE A 718 -36.16 18.91 1.68
N THR A 719 -35.55 19.99 2.19
CA THR A 719 -36.29 21.08 2.85
C THR A 719 -36.67 22.22 1.90
N GLY A 720 -36.11 22.24 0.68
CA GLY A 720 -36.50 23.13 -0.40
C GLY A 720 -37.39 22.47 -1.45
N ILE A 721 -36.75 21.74 -2.37
CA ILE A 721 -37.36 21.26 -3.62
C ILE A 721 -38.47 20.24 -3.35
N LEU A 722 -38.19 19.19 -2.57
CA LEU A 722 -39.17 18.14 -2.27
C LEU A 722 -40.25 18.65 -1.31
N ARG A 723 -39.88 19.47 -0.31
CA ARG A 723 -40.83 20.15 0.58
C ARG A 723 -41.87 20.95 -0.19
N GLU A 724 -41.44 21.82 -1.12
CA GLU A 724 -42.35 22.65 -1.92
C GLU A 724 -43.31 21.78 -2.75
N ARG A 725 -42.80 20.71 -3.36
CA ARG A 725 -43.62 19.75 -4.12
C ARG A 725 -44.60 18.97 -3.25
N ALA A 726 -44.22 18.64 -2.02
CA ALA A 726 -45.06 17.94 -1.06
C ALA A 726 -46.10 18.86 -0.39
N ASN A 727 -46.12 20.15 -0.72
CA ASN A 727 -46.93 21.18 -0.09
C ASN A 727 -46.77 21.12 1.44
N VAL A 728 -45.52 21.19 1.89
CA VAL A 728 -45.11 21.20 3.31
C VAL A 728 -44.69 22.63 3.66
N SER A 729 -45.25 23.18 4.73
CA SER A 729 -45.00 24.55 5.15
C SER A 729 -43.59 24.69 5.77
N ILE A 730 -43.00 25.88 5.73
CA ILE A 730 -41.64 26.16 6.26
C ILE A 730 -41.69 27.35 7.22
N VAL A 731 -40.98 27.24 8.34
CA VAL A 731 -40.91 28.26 9.38
C VAL A 731 -39.46 28.64 9.63
N ASP A 732 -39.18 29.94 9.61
CA ASP A 732 -37.86 30.45 10.00
C ASP A 732 -37.72 30.41 11.52
N VAL A 733 -36.63 29.81 11.98
CA VAL A 733 -36.30 29.70 13.39
C VAL A 733 -34.98 30.42 13.63
N GLU A 734 -35.04 31.51 14.38
CA GLU A 734 -33.90 32.35 14.73
C GLU A 734 -33.13 31.85 15.97
N THR A 735 -33.19 30.54 16.26
CA THR A 735 -32.54 29.92 17.44
C THR A 735 -31.32 29.05 17.09
N PHE A 736 -30.97 28.95 15.79
CA PHE A 736 -29.82 28.19 15.29
C PHE A 736 -28.80 29.10 14.61
N TYR A 737 -27.59 29.19 15.17
CA TYR A 737 -26.54 30.09 14.68
C TYR A 737 -25.22 29.37 14.38
N PRO A 738 -24.43 29.85 13.40
CA PRO A 738 -23.08 29.34 13.20
C PRO A 738 -22.20 29.79 14.38
N GLU A 739 -21.19 28.98 14.70
CA GLU A 739 -20.28 29.19 15.84
C GLU A 739 -19.49 30.52 15.85
N TYR A 740 -19.63 31.40 14.85
CA TYR A 740 -18.95 32.70 14.77
C TYR A 740 -19.89 33.91 14.81
N TRP A 741 -21.20 33.71 14.74
CA TRP A 741 -22.19 34.80 14.65
C TRP A 741 -23.19 34.74 15.79
N PHE A 742 -22.74 35.10 16.99
CA PHE A 742 -23.62 35.16 18.15
C PHE A 742 -24.01 36.61 18.46
N HIS A 743 -25.25 36.97 18.19
CA HIS A 743 -25.84 38.24 18.60
C HIS A 743 -27.21 38.00 19.26
N ASN A 744 -27.46 38.69 20.37
CA ASN A 744 -28.72 38.79 21.14
C ASN A 744 -29.36 37.46 21.55
N TYR A 745 -29.13 37.09 22.82
CA TYR A 745 -29.47 35.77 23.34
C TYR A 745 -30.83 35.65 24.01
N CYS A 746 -31.57 36.74 24.20
CA CYS A 746 -32.67 36.75 25.16
C CYS A 746 -33.89 37.47 24.64
N GLU A 747 -35.03 36.79 24.74
CA GLU A 747 -36.36 37.37 24.58
C GLU A 747 -37.06 37.23 25.95
N GLU A 748 -37.59 38.33 26.49
CA GLU A 748 -38.23 38.36 27.82
C GLU A 748 -37.41 37.71 28.95
N ASN A 749 -36.08 37.94 28.99
CA ASN A 749 -35.13 37.35 29.96
C ASN A 749 -34.93 35.82 29.85
N ILE A 750 -35.34 35.20 28.73
CA ILE A 750 -35.17 33.76 28.49
C ILE A 750 -34.17 33.54 27.35
N PRO A 751 -33.16 32.67 27.52
CA PRO A 751 -32.25 32.32 26.45
C PRO A 751 -32.99 31.69 25.26
N ILE A 752 -32.93 32.29 24.07
CA ILE A 752 -33.57 31.75 22.86
C ILE A 752 -32.65 30.84 22.04
N LEU A 753 -31.33 31.01 22.14
CA LEU A 753 -30.36 30.21 21.39
C LEU A 753 -30.42 28.74 21.81
N ALA A 754 -30.79 27.84 20.91
CA ALA A 754 -30.98 26.42 21.24
C ALA A 754 -29.91 25.51 20.62
N GLY A 755 -29.22 25.96 19.55
CA GLY A 755 -28.16 25.18 18.95
C GLY A 755 -27.13 25.98 18.15
N LEU A 756 -25.94 25.40 18.07
CA LEU A 756 -24.78 25.90 17.35
C LEU A 756 -24.30 24.89 16.34
N TYR A 757 -23.74 25.37 15.24
CA TYR A 757 -23.22 24.52 14.17
C TYR A 757 -21.90 25.02 13.56
N GLY A 758 -21.25 24.10 12.84
CA GLY A 758 -19.93 24.30 12.25
C GLY A 758 -18.77 23.97 13.20
N VAL A 759 -19.04 23.27 14.30
CA VAL A 759 -18.07 23.10 15.40
C VAL A 759 -17.11 21.94 15.20
N SER A 760 -15.86 22.10 15.58
CA SER A 760 -14.92 20.98 15.64
C SER A 760 -15.21 20.06 16.84
N ALA A 761 -14.87 18.77 16.75
CA ALA A 761 -15.08 17.81 17.84
C ALA A 761 -14.51 18.29 19.18
N ASN A 762 -13.30 18.88 19.17
CA ASN A 762 -12.64 19.42 20.36
C ASN A 762 -13.34 20.68 20.92
N SER A 763 -14.10 21.38 20.10
CA SER A 763 -14.85 22.59 20.46
C SER A 763 -16.24 22.28 21.03
N ILE A 764 -16.77 21.06 20.84
CA ILE A 764 -18.10 20.66 21.33
C ILE A 764 -18.21 20.85 22.86
N PRO A 765 -17.30 20.32 23.72
CA PRO A 765 -17.43 20.49 25.17
C PRO A 765 -17.37 21.93 25.68
N PRO A 766 -16.40 22.78 25.28
CA PRO A 766 -16.38 24.17 25.74
C PRO A 766 -17.60 24.97 25.23
N LEU A 767 -18.01 24.78 23.97
CA LEU A 767 -19.18 25.48 23.42
C LEU A 767 -20.49 25.06 24.09
N TYR A 768 -20.64 23.78 24.44
CA TYR A 768 -21.80 23.32 25.20
C TYR A 768 -21.89 23.97 26.59
N ARG A 769 -20.76 24.09 27.30
CA ARG A 769 -20.72 24.83 28.57
C ARG A 769 -21.11 26.30 28.39
N SER A 770 -20.59 26.94 27.34
CA SER A 770 -20.97 28.33 27.01
C SER A 770 -22.46 28.46 26.74
N LEU A 771 -23.06 27.53 25.97
CA LEU A 771 -24.49 27.51 25.66
C LEU A 771 -25.38 27.39 26.91
N LEU A 772 -24.96 26.58 27.89
CA LEU A 772 -25.66 26.42 29.17
C LEU A 772 -25.49 27.63 30.10
N SER A 773 -24.39 28.39 29.96
CA SER A 773 -24.06 29.52 30.84
C SER A 773 -24.69 30.86 30.44
N ILE A 774 -25.58 30.87 29.42
CA ILE A 774 -26.23 32.09 28.95
C ILE A 774 -27.13 32.65 30.07
N ASP A 775 -26.74 33.81 30.58
CA ASP A 775 -27.42 34.53 31.66
C ASP A 775 -28.03 35.82 31.11
N CYS A 776 -29.34 35.79 30.88
CA CYS A 776 -30.09 36.92 30.34
C CYS A 776 -30.19 38.11 31.29
N SER A 777 -29.97 37.91 32.60
CA SER A 777 -30.05 38.99 33.59
C SER A 777 -28.88 39.99 33.51
N LYS A 778 -27.82 39.63 32.79
CA LYS A 778 -26.61 40.45 32.60
C LYS A 778 -26.56 41.22 31.28
N LEU A 779 -27.58 41.05 30.43
CA LEU A 779 -27.67 41.71 29.13
C LEU A 779 -28.59 42.93 29.26
N ASP A 780 -28.00 44.11 29.52
CA ASP A 780 -28.76 45.37 29.54
C ASP A 780 -29.42 45.59 28.17
N GLY A 781 -30.74 45.79 28.20
CA GLY A 781 -31.68 45.81 27.07
C GLY A 781 -31.49 46.87 25.99
N ASN A 782 -30.25 47.32 25.74
CA ASN A 782 -29.89 48.17 24.61
C ASN A 782 -28.40 48.09 24.19
N SER A 783 -27.65 47.06 24.61
CA SER A 783 -26.21 46.96 24.29
C SER A 783 -25.90 45.81 23.33
N SER A 784 -25.59 46.15 22.08
CA SER A 784 -24.98 45.26 21.10
C SER A 784 -23.52 44.98 21.48
N GLY A 785 -23.30 44.05 22.41
CA GLY A 785 -21.98 43.63 22.88
C GLY A 785 -21.54 42.27 22.32
N TYR A 786 -20.34 42.21 21.75
CA TYR A 786 -19.72 40.97 21.23
C TYR A 786 -19.19 40.12 22.38
N VAL A 787 -19.56 38.84 22.46
CA VAL A 787 -18.83 37.84 23.25
C VAL A 787 -17.97 37.04 22.29
N TYR A 788 -16.70 37.42 22.16
CA TYR A 788 -15.70 36.61 21.45
C TYR A 788 -15.34 35.40 22.31
N VAL A 789 -15.71 34.20 21.87
CA VAL A 789 -15.08 32.97 22.39
C VAL A 789 -13.69 32.90 21.80
N ASN A 790 -12.68 33.28 22.58
CA ASN A 790 -11.28 33.28 22.16
C ASN A 790 -10.83 31.83 21.89
N ARG A 791 -10.23 31.56 20.73
CA ARG A 791 -9.78 30.22 20.29
C ARG A 791 -8.55 29.67 21.05
N GLY A 792 -8.36 30.04 22.30
CA GLY A 792 -7.21 29.59 23.08
C GLY A 792 -7.29 29.93 24.55
N SER A 793 -7.77 28.98 25.34
CA SER A 793 -7.40 28.74 26.74
C SER A 793 -7.88 27.36 27.16
#